data_AF-A0A0C3N324-F1
#
_entry.id   AF-A0A0C3N324-F1
#
_cell.length_a   1.000
_cell.length_b   1.000
_cell.length_c   1.000
_cell.angle_alpha   90.00
_cell.angle_beta   90.00
_cell.angle_gamma   90.00
#
_symmetry.space_group_name_H-M   'P 1'
#
loop_
_entity.id
_entity.type
_entity.pdbx_description
1 polymer ?
#
loop_
_entity_poly.entity_id
_entity_poly.type
_entity_poly.pdbx_seq_one_letter_code
_entity_poly.pdbx_strand_id
1 'polypeptide(L)'
;QDRYRELMRVSHQWRDLKHRKWFGFGHDSEQVPGQGGLAIFCPACPQPGINLPPDWRTQYSSDTVMRQYVVDGKFTAQHMKMNKPELDVSLSDGKGYMVSEAPHQAHLQQSLDNRERSTCSNHRAVNAANINKSNLQSTGISATACARHGCFVPHSVVDFQKGERYMNMDYSICNALDYHSQSIQKALVIYDVGCQWSINFQSQVKSSSSLLLPPGLEIIPAVGKFHLAAHKLSCFPRYSLNFVKGAGHLDGEILETLWAPFNKISPTARSMTQAHRQEVYDDHMRDSNWKKIVGIVPSLLKKYKTSNKCFEEMNQAYKELTAVLDPSKVTQWESDALEAERERGEALDIYLLKGDKAPTMGEVQLKLMKNPPSSSANLGSVAWLAEGISIEDAQDQLRSELRRLPSLMSTRQEVKVSEKRQRLSVDDVVTAQDDPAFLGQDDVEDEVEDEREFWEDDDEDWEAAGEEGDLAVEVMSIWMPSSIGTTKLTELGLHALVKEEMELRIGQANDCLDQLQTDLGNKAMLYRQNFQNAGSTREGTRTKKEIQKVVSQINKHARSYQRSRQAILQLEPADCIREKYQEILPQDLGVSKDVTEENRFGQGTSKMAWFWMMDGEQGQLTSDSRGLVEEFYRINWLKARARRDRWKEELSLVRHEMLWSTLWFESQKNRWEKRAEQSLEPGTEAYANKQMGLWGDFAKKARLMFQGKQIDCT
;
A
#
# COMPACT_ATOMS: atom_id res chain seq x y z
N GLN A 1 -15.00 48.90 20.54
CA GLN A 1 -13.63 48.72 20.01
C GLN A 1 -13.41 47.24 19.80
N ASP A 2 -12.93 46.86 18.62
CA ASP A 2 -12.49 45.49 18.37
C ASP A 2 -11.25 45.18 19.24
N ARG A 3 -11.34 44.12 20.05
CA ARG A 3 -10.29 43.65 20.98
C ARG A 3 -9.66 42.34 20.52
N TYR A 4 -9.87 41.95 19.26
CA TYR A 4 -9.42 40.67 18.73
C TYR A 4 -7.90 40.49 18.84
N ARG A 5 -7.11 41.54 18.61
CA ARG A 5 -5.64 41.47 18.72
C ARG A 5 -5.18 41.20 20.15
N GLU A 6 -5.77 41.89 21.12
CA GLU A 6 -5.50 41.68 22.54
C GLU A 6 -5.93 40.28 22.98
N LEU A 7 -7.10 39.81 22.54
CA LEU A 7 -7.58 38.46 22.82
C LEU A 7 -6.63 37.39 22.27
N MET A 8 -6.16 37.52 21.03
CA MET A 8 -5.21 36.59 20.43
C MET A 8 -3.88 36.54 21.20
N ARG A 9 -3.35 37.71 21.60
CA ARG A 9 -2.12 37.78 22.39
C ARG A 9 -2.29 37.16 23.78
N VAL A 10 -3.38 37.47 24.48
CA VAL A 10 -3.65 36.91 25.82
C VAL A 10 -3.89 35.40 25.72
N SER A 11 -4.61 34.93 24.71
CA SER A 11 -4.82 33.49 24.46
C SER A 11 -3.50 32.76 24.21
N HIS A 12 -2.62 33.35 23.40
CA HIS A 12 -1.29 32.81 23.13
C HIS A 12 -0.43 32.71 24.40
N GLN A 13 -0.33 33.78 25.18
CA GLN A 13 0.40 33.79 26.45
C GLN A 13 -0.20 32.82 27.49
N TRP A 14 -1.52 32.77 27.60
CA TRP A 14 -2.21 31.86 28.50
C TRP A 14 -1.91 30.40 28.17
N ARG A 15 -1.90 30.03 26.88
CA ARG A 15 -1.58 28.66 26.44
C ARG A 15 -0.15 28.28 26.84
N ASP A 16 0.85 29.11 26.56
CA ASP A 16 2.24 28.85 26.97
C ASP A 16 2.37 28.66 28.50
N LEU A 17 1.77 29.54 29.30
CA LEU A 17 1.76 29.42 30.76
C LEU A 17 1.09 28.13 31.23
N LYS A 18 -0.01 27.71 30.59
CA LYS A 18 -0.69 26.45 30.90
C LYS A 18 0.18 25.24 30.59
N HIS A 19 0.88 25.24 29.45
CA HIS A 19 1.80 24.16 29.10
C HIS A 19 2.93 24.07 30.12
N ARG A 20 3.62 25.18 30.41
CA ARG A 20 4.68 25.20 31.42
C ARG A 20 4.21 24.68 32.77
N LYS A 21 3.01 25.06 33.20
CA LYS A 21 2.37 24.52 34.41
C LYS A 21 2.13 23.02 34.31
N TRP A 22 1.59 22.52 33.20
CA TRP A 22 1.30 21.08 33.02
C TRP A 22 2.56 20.21 33.01
N PHE A 23 3.70 20.72 32.55
CA PHE A 23 4.97 19.98 32.55
C PHE A 23 5.81 20.20 33.81
N GLY A 24 5.40 21.13 34.68
CA GLY A 24 6.03 21.37 35.99
C GLY A 24 7.13 22.44 36.00
N PHE A 25 7.29 23.22 34.92
CA PHE A 25 8.25 24.33 34.86
C PHE A 25 7.90 25.52 35.78
N GLY A 26 6.76 25.46 36.47
CA GLY A 26 6.47 26.36 37.60
C GLY A 26 7.08 25.90 38.93
N HIS A 27 7.55 24.65 39.03
CA HIS A 27 8.30 24.11 40.17
C HIS A 27 9.80 24.13 39.89
N ASP A 28 10.16 23.82 38.64
CA ASP A 28 11.55 23.82 38.18
C ASP A 28 11.90 25.20 37.59
N SER A 29 11.67 26.29 38.35
CA SER A 29 11.72 27.68 37.81
C SER A 29 13.09 28.10 37.27
N GLU A 30 14.16 27.44 37.70
CA GLU A 30 15.52 27.65 37.20
C GLU A 30 15.78 26.94 35.86
N GLN A 31 14.89 26.03 35.45
CA GLN A 31 15.02 25.26 34.21
C GLN A 31 14.08 25.78 33.13
N VAL A 32 14.63 26.03 31.94
CA VAL A 32 13.85 26.33 30.75
C VAL A 32 13.52 25.02 30.03
N PRO A 33 12.32 24.86 29.43
CA PRO A 33 12.03 23.67 28.65
C PRO A 33 13.01 23.53 27.48
N GLY A 34 13.69 22.40 27.42
CA GLY A 34 14.53 22.01 26.30
C GLY A 34 13.71 21.57 25.08
N GLN A 35 14.40 21.06 24.06
CA GLN A 35 13.79 20.51 22.85
C GLN A 35 12.78 19.41 23.21
N GLY A 36 11.55 19.54 22.75
CA GLY A 36 10.46 18.61 23.07
C GLY A 36 10.01 18.57 24.53
N GLY A 37 10.52 19.45 25.41
CA GLY A 37 10.24 19.45 26.85
C GLY A 37 8.79 19.78 27.24
N LEU A 38 8.00 20.34 26.31
CA LEU A 38 6.57 20.65 26.44
C LEU A 38 5.69 19.71 25.59
N ALA A 39 6.20 18.52 25.26
CA ALA A 39 5.46 17.47 24.57
C ALA A 39 5.40 16.19 25.41
N ILE A 40 4.27 15.49 25.30
CA ILE A 40 4.05 14.19 25.95
C ILE A 40 4.21 13.11 24.90
N PHE A 41 4.88 12.02 25.25
CA PHE A 41 5.09 10.89 24.34
C PHE A 41 4.31 9.64 24.77
N CYS A 42 4.33 8.60 23.93
CA CYS A 42 3.60 7.36 24.15
C CYS A 42 4.05 6.65 25.43
N PRO A 43 3.14 6.29 26.35
CA PRO A 43 3.49 5.58 27.59
C PRO A 43 3.82 4.10 27.34
N ALA A 44 3.38 3.56 26.20
CA ALA A 44 3.59 2.17 25.79
C ALA A 44 4.83 1.99 24.90
N CYS A 45 5.52 3.06 24.47
CA CYS A 45 6.79 2.93 23.76
C CYS A 45 7.94 2.66 24.73
N PRO A 46 8.91 1.79 24.39
CA PRO A 46 10.04 1.46 25.26
C PRO A 46 10.96 2.68 25.42
N GLN A 47 11.04 3.25 26.62
CA GLN A 47 11.82 4.44 26.97
C GLN A 47 12.78 4.12 28.13
N PRO A 48 14.08 3.89 27.84
CA PRO A 48 15.10 3.64 28.83
C PRO A 48 15.11 4.70 29.93
N GLY A 49 15.16 4.25 31.19
CA GLY A 49 15.13 5.13 32.36
C GLY A 49 13.77 5.73 32.71
N ILE A 50 12.71 5.48 31.92
CA ILE A 50 11.35 5.95 32.21
C ILE A 50 10.41 4.78 32.50
N ASN A 51 10.26 3.85 31.56
CA ASN A 51 9.25 2.79 31.65
C ASN A 51 9.77 1.39 31.29
N LEU A 52 11.09 1.26 31.15
CA LEU A 52 11.75 -0.03 31.08
C LEU A 52 12.32 -0.41 32.47
N PRO A 53 12.21 -1.69 32.90
CA PRO A 53 12.86 -2.18 34.11
C PRO A 53 14.38 -1.95 34.07
N PRO A 54 15.08 -1.75 35.21
CA PRO A 54 16.52 -1.43 35.21
C PRO A 54 17.42 -2.43 34.46
N ASP A 55 17.06 -3.71 34.46
CA ASP A 55 17.75 -4.84 33.83
C ASP A 55 17.14 -5.26 32.49
N TRP A 56 16.36 -4.36 31.85
CA TRP A 56 15.72 -4.61 30.55
C TRP A 56 16.70 -5.10 29.47
N ARG A 57 17.98 -4.70 29.54
CA ARG A 57 19.01 -5.09 28.56
C ARG A 57 19.34 -6.58 28.57
N THR A 58 19.17 -7.24 29.71
CA THR A 58 19.38 -8.69 29.86
C THR A 58 18.08 -9.46 29.68
N GLN A 59 16.94 -8.85 30.03
CA GLN A 59 15.63 -9.48 29.94
C GLN A 59 15.04 -9.47 28.52
N TYR A 60 15.25 -8.40 27.76
CA TYR A 60 14.58 -8.18 26.48
C TYR A 60 15.53 -8.31 25.30
N SER A 61 15.03 -8.93 24.23
CA SER A 61 15.70 -8.91 22.93
C SER A 61 15.62 -7.51 22.28
N SER A 62 16.54 -7.21 21.37
CA SER A 62 16.51 -5.98 20.56
C SER A 62 15.21 -5.82 19.76
N ASP A 63 14.62 -6.92 19.30
CA ASP A 63 13.32 -6.95 18.61
C ASP A 63 12.16 -6.51 19.52
N THR A 64 12.22 -6.82 20.81
CA THR A 64 11.15 -6.51 21.78
C THR A 64 11.10 -5.01 22.06
N VAL A 65 12.25 -4.38 22.27
CA VAL A 65 12.37 -2.94 22.60
C VAL A 65 12.62 -2.06 21.37
N MET A 66 12.41 -2.62 20.16
CA MET A 66 12.57 -1.91 18.90
C MET A 66 11.69 -0.65 18.85
N ARG A 67 12.26 0.50 18.45
CA ARG A 67 11.46 1.71 18.19
C ARG A 67 10.74 1.57 16.87
N GLN A 68 9.42 1.78 16.86
CA GLN A 68 8.61 1.58 15.66
C GLN A 68 7.92 2.89 15.29
N TYR A 69 8.36 3.49 14.19
CA TYR A 69 7.89 4.78 13.74
C TYR A 69 7.32 4.71 12.34
N VAL A 70 6.28 5.50 12.13
CA VAL A 70 5.76 5.82 10.80
C VAL A 70 6.10 7.27 10.50
N VAL A 71 6.36 7.57 9.23
CA VAL A 71 6.74 8.89 8.75
C VAL A 71 5.93 9.20 7.50
N ASP A 72 5.33 10.38 7.45
CA ASP A 72 4.51 10.80 6.32
C ASP A 72 4.43 12.34 6.20
N GLY A 73 4.20 12.81 4.98
CA GLY A 73 4.10 14.20 4.58
C GLY A 73 2.65 14.70 4.40
N LYS A 74 2.28 15.75 5.13
CA LYS A 74 0.99 16.44 5.01
C LYS A 74 1.10 17.72 4.17
N PHE A 75 0.71 17.64 2.89
CA PHE A 75 0.79 18.75 1.91
C PHE A 75 -0.33 19.80 2.00
N THR A 76 -1.36 19.56 2.83
CA THR A 76 -2.44 20.54 3.08
C THR A 76 -2.09 21.53 4.19
N ALA A 77 -1.04 21.27 4.99
CA ALA A 77 -0.56 22.14 6.07
C ALA A 77 0.32 23.30 5.56
N GLN A 78 -0.19 24.02 4.56
CA GLN A 78 0.51 25.13 3.91
C GLN A 78 0.60 26.36 4.83
N HIS A 79 1.62 27.17 4.60
CA HIS A 79 1.83 28.44 5.29
C HIS A 79 2.21 29.55 4.32
N MET A 80 1.59 30.71 4.45
CA MET A 80 1.88 31.87 3.60
C MET A 80 3.08 32.65 4.13
N LYS A 81 3.84 33.26 3.21
CA LYS A 81 4.94 34.16 3.58
C LYS A 81 4.43 35.32 4.43
N MET A 82 5.10 35.54 5.55
CA MET A 82 4.82 36.68 6.42
C MET A 82 5.23 38.00 5.75
N ASN A 83 4.41 39.03 5.92
CA ASN A 83 4.74 40.38 5.43
C ASN A 83 5.84 41.05 6.29
N LYS A 84 5.85 40.77 7.59
CA LYS A 84 6.79 41.35 8.58
C LYS A 84 7.35 40.27 9.51
N PRO A 85 8.25 39.39 9.01
CA PRO A 85 8.82 38.31 9.80
C PRO A 85 9.64 38.80 11.01
N GLU A 86 10.19 40.02 10.95
CA GLU A 86 10.96 40.65 12.03
C GLU A 86 10.14 40.96 13.28
N LEU A 87 8.81 40.92 13.19
CA LEU A 87 7.90 41.13 14.31
C LEU A 87 7.37 39.82 14.90
N ASP A 88 7.76 38.65 14.34
CA ASP A 88 7.31 37.36 14.87
C ASP A 88 7.99 37.05 16.20
N VAL A 89 7.22 36.54 17.16
CA VAL A 89 7.72 36.22 18.50
C VAL A 89 7.26 34.82 18.86
N SER A 90 8.22 33.93 19.09
CA SER A 90 7.98 32.58 19.57
C SER A 90 8.09 32.49 21.09
N LEU A 91 7.14 31.80 21.73
CA LEU A 91 7.18 31.48 23.15
C LEU A 91 7.78 30.08 23.40
N SER A 92 7.61 29.17 22.43
CA SER A 92 7.99 27.77 22.57
C SER A 92 8.64 27.12 21.33
N ASP A 93 9.48 27.86 20.60
CA ASP A 93 10.27 27.35 19.45
C ASP A 93 11.01 26.05 19.78
N GLY A 94 10.65 24.97 19.07
CA GLY A 94 11.20 23.64 19.26
C GLY A 94 10.89 22.96 20.60
N LYS A 95 10.11 23.57 21.49
CA LYS A 95 9.83 22.98 22.82
C LYS A 95 8.71 21.95 22.77
N GLY A 96 7.94 21.87 21.68
CA GLY A 96 6.85 20.91 21.47
C GLY A 96 7.19 19.77 20.51
N TYR A 97 6.32 19.53 19.54
CA TYR A 97 6.49 18.50 18.51
C TYR A 97 7.20 19.04 17.27
N MET A 98 6.96 20.29 16.91
CA MET A 98 7.71 20.99 15.87
C MET A 98 9.18 21.14 16.29
N VAL A 99 10.10 21.00 15.33
CA VAL A 99 11.53 21.24 15.54
C VAL A 99 11.84 22.72 15.71
N SER A 100 13.00 23.04 16.27
CA SER A 100 13.46 24.43 16.35
C SER A 100 13.78 24.99 14.96
N GLU A 101 13.34 26.21 14.69
CA GLU A 101 13.47 26.80 13.35
C GLU A 101 14.95 27.01 12.95
N ALA A 102 15.76 27.63 13.82
CA ALA A 102 17.12 28.02 13.46
C ALA A 102 18.05 26.82 13.15
N PRO A 103 18.12 25.76 13.98
CA PRO A 103 18.91 24.56 13.65
C PRO A 103 18.42 23.85 12.40
N HIS A 104 17.10 23.77 12.19
CA HIS A 104 16.53 23.16 11.00
C HIS A 104 16.89 23.94 9.73
N GLN A 105 16.79 25.28 9.74
CA GLN A 105 17.22 26.09 8.59
C GLN A 105 18.72 25.95 8.30
N ALA A 106 19.57 25.88 9.34
CA ALA A 106 20.99 25.63 9.16
C ALA A 106 21.25 24.26 8.50
N HIS A 107 20.53 23.22 8.90
CA HIS A 107 20.57 21.90 8.26
C HIS A 107 20.19 21.98 6.77
N LEU A 108 19.11 22.68 6.44
CA LEU A 108 18.64 22.82 5.05
C LEU A 108 19.62 23.58 4.16
N GLN A 109 20.35 24.56 4.70
CA GLN A 109 21.35 25.32 3.95
C GLN A 109 22.62 24.51 3.66
N GLN A 110 22.95 23.54 4.52
CA GLN A 110 24.14 22.69 4.38
C GLN A 110 23.86 21.43 3.55
N SER A 111 22.60 21.02 3.45
CA SER A 111 22.21 19.76 2.82
C SER A 111 22.10 19.88 1.30
N LEU A 112 22.62 18.89 0.58
CA LEU A 112 22.48 18.78 -0.87
C LEU A 112 21.13 18.16 -1.24
N ASP A 113 20.39 18.80 -2.15
CA ASP A 113 19.10 18.29 -2.66
C ASP A 113 19.36 17.29 -3.79
N ASN A 114 19.64 16.03 -3.43
CA ASN A 114 19.84 14.96 -4.40
C ASN A 114 18.48 14.43 -4.87
N ARG A 115 18.07 14.82 -6.09
CA ARG A 115 16.86 14.30 -6.71
C ARG A 115 17.12 12.90 -7.26
N GLU A 116 16.55 11.91 -6.60
CA GLU A 116 16.59 10.54 -7.09
C GLU A 116 15.34 10.22 -7.90
N ARG A 117 15.53 9.63 -9.08
CA ARG A 117 14.43 9.11 -9.89
C ARG A 117 13.94 7.83 -9.23
N SER A 118 12.63 7.77 -8.95
CA SER A 118 11.99 6.54 -8.46
C SER A 118 12.27 5.37 -9.40
N THR A 119 12.79 4.28 -8.83
CA THR A 119 12.98 2.99 -9.52
C THR A 119 11.77 2.07 -9.35
N CYS A 120 10.74 2.51 -8.64
CA CYS A 120 9.47 1.79 -8.44
C CYS A 120 8.37 2.31 -9.38
N SER A 121 7.45 1.42 -9.75
CA SER A 121 6.31 1.66 -10.63
C SER A 121 5.46 2.86 -10.16
N ASN A 122 5.12 3.76 -11.08
CA ASN A 122 4.01 4.71 -10.95
C ASN A 122 3.92 5.65 -9.70
N HIS A 123 5.03 6.22 -9.22
CA HIS A 123 4.98 7.35 -8.27
C HIS A 123 4.66 8.71 -8.97
N ARG A 124 3.52 8.82 -9.66
CA ARG A 124 3.05 10.12 -10.19
C ARG A 124 2.76 11.14 -9.07
N ALA A 125 2.41 10.67 -7.88
CA ALA A 125 2.10 11.53 -6.72
C ALA A 125 3.33 12.31 -6.21
N VAL A 126 4.49 11.66 -6.08
CA VAL A 126 5.76 12.29 -5.64
C VAL A 126 6.21 13.38 -6.62
N ASN A 127 6.02 13.14 -7.93
CA ASN A 127 6.38 14.10 -8.96
C ASN A 127 5.44 15.33 -9.00
N ALA A 128 4.16 15.16 -8.67
CA ALA A 128 3.17 16.24 -8.65
C ALA A 128 3.25 17.12 -7.39
N ALA A 129 3.66 16.55 -6.24
CA ALA A 129 3.77 17.26 -4.96
C ALA A 129 4.92 18.30 -4.92
N ASN A 130 5.90 18.18 -5.82
CA ASN A 130 7.12 18.99 -5.83
C ASN A 130 7.05 20.26 -6.70
N ILE A 131 5.86 20.66 -7.15
CA ILE A 131 5.65 21.91 -7.89
C ILE A 131 5.88 23.11 -6.96
N ASN A 132 6.85 23.95 -7.35
CA ASN A 132 7.22 25.13 -6.58
C ASN A 132 6.06 26.15 -6.56
N LYS A 133 5.58 26.52 -5.38
CA LYS A 133 4.53 27.55 -5.22
C LYS A 133 5.18 28.80 -4.61
N SER A 134 5.46 29.80 -5.45
CA SER A 134 6.22 31.00 -5.08
C SER A 134 5.63 31.84 -3.94
N ASN A 135 4.34 31.66 -3.65
CA ASN A 135 3.58 32.38 -2.63
C ASN A 135 3.57 31.73 -1.22
N LEU A 136 4.12 30.52 -1.07
CA LEU A 136 4.13 29.82 0.21
C LEU A 136 5.52 29.89 0.88
N GLN A 137 5.52 29.98 2.21
CA GLN A 137 6.71 29.79 3.05
C GLN A 137 6.91 28.31 3.37
N SER A 138 5.81 27.60 3.65
CA SER A 138 5.78 26.15 3.81
C SER A 138 4.70 25.54 2.92
N THR A 139 5.04 24.45 2.24
CA THR A 139 4.16 23.69 1.35
C THR A 139 3.44 22.54 2.06
N GLY A 140 3.83 22.24 3.30
CA GLY A 140 3.30 21.14 4.10
C GLY A 140 4.17 20.88 5.32
N ILE A 141 3.88 19.81 6.06
CA ILE A 141 4.71 19.35 7.17
C ILE A 141 5.01 17.86 7.03
N SER A 142 6.14 17.38 7.55
CA SER A 142 6.34 15.96 7.84
C SER A 142 6.19 15.72 9.32
N ALA A 143 5.57 14.60 9.69
CA ALA A 143 5.58 14.12 11.05
C ALA A 143 6.08 12.69 11.14
N THR A 144 6.74 12.42 12.26
CA THR A 144 7.06 11.08 12.72
C THR A 144 6.17 10.75 13.92
N ALA A 145 5.55 9.57 13.91
CA ALA A 145 4.71 9.10 15.00
C ALA A 145 5.00 7.64 15.36
N CYS A 146 4.69 7.25 16.60
CA CYS A 146 4.68 5.85 17.01
C CYS A 146 3.72 5.06 16.11
N ALA A 147 4.25 4.05 15.40
CA ALA A 147 3.48 3.21 14.50
C ALA A 147 2.39 2.40 15.23
N ARG A 148 2.61 2.08 16.51
CA ARG A 148 1.75 1.19 17.29
C ARG A 148 0.57 1.91 17.95
N HIS A 149 0.76 3.15 18.42
CA HIS A 149 -0.24 3.88 19.23
C HIS A 149 -0.64 5.23 18.66
N GLY A 150 0.07 5.74 17.64
CA GLY A 150 -0.27 6.97 16.96
C GLY A 150 -0.03 8.21 17.81
N CYS A 151 1.06 8.21 18.58
CA CYS A 151 1.55 9.39 19.28
C CYS A 151 2.64 10.07 18.46
N PHE A 152 2.50 11.37 18.20
CA PHE A 152 3.55 12.18 17.58
C PHE A 152 4.82 12.13 18.44
N VAL A 153 5.98 12.04 17.82
CA VAL A 153 7.26 12.07 18.53
C VAL A 153 7.62 13.54 18.83
N PRO A 154 8.03 13.87 20.06
CA PRO A 154 8.48 15.22 20.40
C PRO A 154 9.66 15.68 19.55
N HIS A 155 9.69 16.97 19.24
CA HIS A 155 10.76 17.62 18.49
C HIS A 155 11.14 16.93 17.17
N SER A 156 10.16 16.40 16.42
CA SER A 156 10.44 15.68 15.18
C SER A 156 9.61 16.16 13.99
N VAL A 157 8.67 17.09 14.15
CA VAL A 157 7.80 17.55 13.07
C VAL A 157 8.47 18.73 12.36
N VAL A 158 8.55 18.67 11.03
CA VAL A 158 9.31 19.64 10.22
C VAL A 158 8.43 20.30 9.17
N ASP A 159 8.76 21.53 8.81
CA ASP A 159 8.13 22.25 7.71
C ASP A 159 8.77 21.92 6.36
N PHE A 160 7.96 21.81 5.32
CA PHE A 160 8.40 21.59 3.94
C PHE A 160 8.55 22.90 3.18
N GLN A 161 9.77 23.33 2.86
CA GLN A 161 10.00 24.55 2.07
C GLN A 161 9.60 24.35 0.61
N LYS A 162 9.77 23.13 0.09
CA LYS A 162 9.41 22.77 -1.29
C LYS A 162 9.12 21.27 -1.39
N GLY A 163 7.86 20.90 -1.23
CA GLY A 163 7.43 19.51 -1.27
C GLY A 163 8.20 18.64 -0.27
N GLU A 164 8.14 17.33 -0.48
CA GLU A 164 8.76 16.37 0.41
C GLU A 164 10.16 16.01 -0.10
N ARG A 165 11.17 16.65 0.49
CA ARG A 165 12.59 16.39 0.22
C ARG A 165 13.18 15.51 1.31
N TYR A 166 14.10 14.62 0.95
CA TYR A 166 14.74 13.72 1.91
C TYR A 166 15.44 14.45 3.05
N MET A 167 16.09 15.60 2.82
CA MET A 167 16.66 16.40 3.93
C MET A 167 15.65 16.74 5.04
N ASN A 168 14.40 17.04 4.70
CA ASN A 168 13.36 17.31 5.69
C ASN A 168 13.02 16.02 6.46
N MET A 169 12.83 14.92 5.72
CA MET A 169 12.44 13.62 6.28
C MET A 169 13.55 13.05 7.16
N ASP A 170 14.80 13.13 6.72
CA ASP A 170 15.98 12.69 7.45
C ASP A 170 16.11 13.44 8.78
N TYR A 171 15.89 14.76 8.78
CA TYR A 171 15.89 15.55 9.99
C TYR A 171 14.77 15.13 10.95
N SER A 172 13.56 14.92 10.44
CA SER A 172 12.42 14.41 11.23
C SER A 172 12.73 13.05 11.87
N ILE A 173 13.24 12.11 11.06
CA ILE A 173 13.52 10.73 11.46
C ILE A 173 14.67 10.68 12.47
N CYS A 174 15.76 11.42 12.25
CA CYS A 174 16.90 11.44 13.17
C CYS A 174 16.50 11.96 14.55
N ASN A 175 15.76 13.07 14.62
CA ASN A 175 15.27 13.60 15.90
C ASN A 175 14.33 12.60 16.60
N ALA A 176 13.44 11.93 15.85
CA ALA A 176 12.55 10.93 16.42
C ALA A 176 13.31 9.69 16.95
N LEU A 177 14.35 9.25 16.24
CA LEU A 177 15.20 8.14 16.64
C LEU A 177 16.08 8.48 17.83
N ASP A 178 16.51 9.73 18.00
CA ASP A 178 17.28 10.16 19.17
C ASP A 178 16.44 10.28 20.45
N TYR A 179 15.16 10.70 20.32
CA TYR A 179 14.27 10.98 21.44
C TYR A 179 14.12 9.79 22.42
N HIS A 180 14.75 9.85 23.60
CA HIS A 180 14.70 8.80 24.63
C HIS A 180 14.97 7.38 24.08
N SER A 181 15.97 7.23 23.20
CA SER A 181 16.36 5.94 22.63
C SER A 181 17.77 5.51 23.02
N GLN A 182 18.34 6.07 24.08
CA GLN A 182 19.71 5.74 24.50
C GLN A 182 19.84 4.23 24.77
N SER A 183 20.84 3.60 24.15
CA SER A 183 21.08 2.14 24.20
C SER A 183 20.06 1.25 23.49
N ILE A 184 19.04 1.79 22.82
CA ILE A 184 18.20 0.99 21.93
C ILE A 184 18.99 0.71 20.65
N GLN A 185 19.07 -0.56 20.26
CA GLN A 185 19.90 -1.01 19.14
C GLN A 185 19.13 -1.20 17.84
N LYS A 186 17.78 -1.13 17.86
CA LYS A 186 16.96 -1.44 16.70
C LYS A 186 15.79 -0.48 16.54
N ALA A 187 15.53 -0.05 15.30
CA ALA A 187 14.39 0.75 14.93
C ALA A 187 13.76 0.28 13.61
N LEU A 188 12.44 0.30 13.55
CA LEU A 188 11.63 0.12 12.35
C LEU A 188 11.11 1.48 11.91
N VAL A 189 11.45 1.88 10.68
CA VAL A 189 10.98 3.12 10.06
C VAL A 189 10.09 2.76 8.88
N ILE A 190 8.81 3.08 9.02
CA ILE A 190 7.78 2.85 8.01
C ILE A 190 7.59 4.14 7.23
N TYR A 191 7.86 4.09 5.94
CA TYR A 191 7.80 5.24 5.06
C TYR A 191 7.36 4.79 3.66
N ASP A 192 6.47 5.53 3.02
CA ASP A 192 5.94 5.23 1.68
C ASP A 192 7.04 4.92 0.67
N VAL A 193 8.11 5.70 0.67
CA VAL A 193 9.27 5.49 -0.20
C VAL A 193 10.45 4.90 0.56
N GLY A 194 10.21 4.16 1.65
CA GLY A 194 11.23 3.55 2.50
C GLY A 194 12.22 2.66 1.74
N CYS A 195 11.76 2.01 0.66
CA CYS A 195 12.63 1.20 -0.20
C CYS A 195 13.64 2.00 -1.05
N GLN A 196 13.37 3.28 -1.29
CA GLN A 196 14.26 4.18 -2.03
C GLN A 196 15.09 5.01 -1.06
N TRP A 197 14.42 5.61 -0.06
CA TRP A 197 15.02 6.43 0.97
C TRP A 197 16.17 5.74 1.70
N SER A 198 15.98 4.47 2.08
CA SER A 198 16.97 3.74 2.89
C SER A 198 18.31 3.49 2.20
N ILE A 199 18.38 3.55 0.87
CA ILE A 199 19.59 3.29 0.09
C ILE A 199 20.69 4.29 0.46
N ASN A 200 20.35 5.57 0.52
CA ASN A 200 21.30 6.67 0.75
C ASN A 200 21.16 7.30 2.13
N PHE A 201 20.26 6.82 2.98
CA PHE A 201 20.06 7.42 4.30
C PHE A 201 21.34 7.41 5.15
N GLN A 202 22.04 6.27 5.23
CA GLN A 202 23.28 6.20 6.03
C GLN A 202 24.40 7.11 5.52
N SER A 203 24.53 7.28 4.20
CA SER A 203 25.53 8.18 3.62
C SER A 203 25.15 9.64 3.82
N GLN A 204 23.86 9.97 3.78
CA GLN A 204 23.33 11.30 4.11
C GLN A 204 23.59 11.66 5.58
N VAL A 205 23.30 10.76 6.53
CA VAL A 205 23.60 10.98 7.95
C VAL A 205 25.11 11.20 8.17
N LYS A 206 25.97 10.37 7.58
CA LYS A 206 27.44 10.50 7.74
C LYS A 206 28.01 11.78 7.15
N SER A 207 27.39 12.32 6.10
CA SER A 207 27.85 13.54 5.44
C SER A 207 27.33 14.82 6.09
N SER A 208 26.31 14.73 6.95
CA SER A 208 25.69 15.87 7.62
C SER A 208 26.08 15.95 9.10
N SER A 209 26.60 17.09 9.52
CA SER A 209 26.92 17.34 10.94
C SER A 209 25.68 17.54 11.82
N SER A 210 24.53 17.78 11.22
CA SER A 210 23.26 18.10 11.90
C SER A 210 22.33 16.90 12.05
N LEU A 211 22.63 15.77 11.40
CA LEU A 211 21.88 14.52 11.55
C LEU A 211 22.64 13.61 12.51
N LEU A 212 22.01 13.29 13.64
CA LEU A 212 22.58 12.42 14.67
C LEU A 212 21.74 11.17 14.80
N LEU A 213 22.41 10.02 14.89
CA LEU A 213 21.79 8.74 15.21
C LEU A 213 22.45 8.15 16.46
N PRO A 214 21.68 7.46 17.32
CA PRO A 214 22.24 6.67 18.40
C PRO A 214 23.31 5.69 17.87
N PRO A 215 24.48 5.59 18.53
CA PRO A 215 25.54 4.68 18.09
C PRO A 215 25.08 3.22 18.03
N GLY A 216 25.35 2.54 16.92
CA GLY A 216 25.01 1.13 16.73
C GLY A 216 23.52 0.83 16.51
N LEU A 217 22.70 1.85 16.20
CA LEU A 217 21.30 1.67 15.87
C LEU A 217 21.12 1.04 14.48
N GLU A 218 20.57 -0.17 14.44
CA GLU A 218 20.10 -0.84 13.23
C GLU A 218 18.74 -0.26 12.82
N ILE A 219 18.63 0.23 11.59
CA ILE A 219 17.38 0.77 11.03
C ILE A 219 16.85 -0.19 9.99
N ILE A 220 15.64 -0.68 10.24
CA ILE A 220 14.88 -1.51 9.32
C ILE A 220 13.88 -0.61 8.58
N PRO A 221 14.06 -0.40 7.27
CA PRO A 221 13.05 0.26 6.45
C PRO A 221 11.89 -0.69 6.14
N ALA A 222 10.68 -0.14 6.13
CA ALA A 222 9.48 -0.81 5.66
C ALA A 222 8.57 0.18 4.93
N VAL A 223 7.63 -0.36 4.16
CA VAL A 223 6.60 0.42 3.47
C VAL A 223 5.23 0.05 4.05
N GLY A 224 4.36 1.05 4.23
CA GLY A 224 2.98 0.84 4.66
C GLY A 224 2.24 -0.15 3.76
N LYS A 225 1.37 -0.98 4.34
CA LYS A 225 0.70 -2.07 3.61
C LYS A 225 -0.12 -1.56 2.43
N PHE A 226 -0.71 -0.37 2.55
CA PHE A 226 -1.49 0.22 1.47
C PHE A 226 -0.59 0.66 0.32
N HIS A 227 0.50 1.34 0.65
CA HIS A 227 1.43 1.91 -0.33
C HIS A 227 2.26 0.83 -1.03
N LEU A 228 2.59 -0.27 -0.34
CA LEU A 228 3.44 -1.34 -0.86
C LEU A 228 2.94 -1.94 -2.18
N ALA A 229 1.62 -1.94 -2.41
CA ALA A 229 1.00 -2.41 -3.65
C ALA A 229 1.40 -1.60 -4.89
N ALA A 230 1.78 -0.33 -4.71
CA ALA A 230 2.26 0.53 -5.80
C ALA A 230 3.74 0.30 -6.15
N HIS A 231 4.47 -0.51 -5.38
CA HIS A 231 5.89 -0.77 -5.62
C HIS A 231 6.10 -1.96 -6.56
N LYS A 232 7.34 -2.11 -7.07
CA LYS A 232 7.73 -3.29 -7.85
C LYS A 232 7.62 -4.56 -6.99
N LEU A 233 7.41 -5.71 -7.64
CA LEU A 233 7.17 -6.99 -6.96
C LEU A 233 8.27 -7.38 -5.96
N SER A 234 9.55 -7.10 -6.28
CA SER A 234 10.66 -7.37 -5.35
C SER A 234 10.63 -6.51 -4.08
N CYS A 235 9.89 -5.40 -4.03
CA CYS A 235 9.72 -4.65 -2.79
C CYS A 235 8.79 -5.37 -1.81
N PHE A 236 7.86 -6.21 -2.30
CA PHE A 236 6.88 -6.89 -1.46
C PHE A 236 7.52 -7.72 -0.34
N PRO A 237 8.40 -8.69 -0.61
CA PRO A 237 9.02 -9.46 0.45
C PRO A 237 10.03 -8.64 1.27
N ARG A 238 10.74 -7.72 0.63
CA ARG A 238 11.87 -6.99 1.22
C ARG A 238 11.45 -5.92 2.23
N TYR A 239 10.29 -5.27 1.99
CA TYR A 239 9.83 -4.12 2.78
C TYR A 239 8.45 -4.29 3.42
N SER A 240 7.78 -5.43 3.25
CA SER A 240 6.52 -5.71 3.93
C SER A 240 6.71 -5.90 5.42
N LEU A 241 5.86 -5.24 6.21
CA LEU A 241 5.75 -5.40 7.66
C LEU A 241 5.46 -6.85 8.07
N ASN A 242 4.81 -7.65 7.20
CA ASN A 242 4.51 -9.04 7.50
C ASN A 242 5.77 -9.90 7.66
N PHE A 243 6.89 -9.50 7.03
CA PHE A 243 8.16 -10.24 7.05
C PHE A 243 9.23 -9.56 7.91
N VAL A 244 8.88 -8.52 8.67
CA VAL A 244 9.79 -7.85 9.62
C VAL A 244 9.64 -8.47 11.00
N LYS A 245 10.68 -9.13 11.48
CA LYS A 245 10.75 -9.65 12.85
C LYS A 245 10.71 -8.51 13.87
N GLY A 246 9.87 -8.66 14.89
CA GLY A 246 9.67 -7.66 15.95
C GLY A 246 8.65 -6.57 15.59
N ALA A 247 8.18 -6.49 14.34
CA ALA A 247 7.15 -5.51 13.97
C ALA A 247 5.79 -5.80 14.62
N GLY A 248 5.52 -7.07 14.97
CA GLY A 248 4.18 -7.49 15.37
C GLY A 248 3.17 -7.35 14.23
N HIS A 249 1.92 -7.02 14.55
CA HIS A 249 0.87 -6.84 13.56
C HIS A 249 0.56 -5.36 13.33
N LEU A 250 1.20 -4.77 12.31
CA LEU A 250 1.04 -3.36 11.94
C LEU A 250 0.60 -3.20 10.47
N ASP A 251 -0.06 -2.07 10.19
CA ASP A 251 -0.42 -1.64 8.84
C ASP A 251 0.54 -0.58 8.28
N GLY A 252 1.06 0.31 9.13
CA GLY A 252 1.91 1.41 8.69
C GLY A 252 1.14 2.67 8.27
N GLU A 253 -0.18 2.72 8.49
CA GLU A 253 -1.08 3.75 7.94
C GLU A 253 -1.59 4.74 9.03
N ILE A 254 -1.01 4.68 10.23
CA ILE A 254 -1.56 5.37 11.40
C ILE A 254 -1.53 6.91 11.28
N LEU A 255 -0.60 7.48 10.49
CA LEU A 255 -0.52 8.93 10.29
C LEU A 255 -1.73 9.48 9.54
N GLU A 256 -2.32 8.73 8.61
CA GLU A 256 -3.56 9.13 7.92
C GLU A 256 -4.71 9.37 8.89
N THR A 257 -4.79 8.54 9.95
CA THR A 257 -5.79 8.73 11.02
C THR A 257 -5.54 9.99 11.84
N LEU A 258 -4.28 10.41 11.98
CA LEU A 258 -3.88 11.63 12.67
C LEU A 258 -4.07 12.88 11.80
N TRP A 259 -4.03 12.73 10.49
CA TRP A 259 -4.26 13.80 9.53
C TRP A 259 -5.71 14.24 9.43
N ALA A 260 -6.68 13.35 9.65
CA ALA A 260 -8.10 13.68 9.56
C ALA A 260 -8.52 14.82 10.51
N PRO A 261 -8.17 14.82 11.81
CA PRO A 261 -8.37 15.99 12.68
C PRO A 261 -7.56 17.21 12.23
N PHE A 262 -6.31 17.00 11.80
CA PHE A 262 -5.40 18.08 11.40
C PHE A 262 -5.88 18.85 10.16
N ASN A 263 -6.61 18.20 9.26
CA ASN A 263 -7.23 18.83 8.08
C ASN A 263 -8.19 19.98 8.45
N LYS A 264 -8.78 19.96 9.65
CA LYS A 264 -9.67 21.03 10.13
C LYS A 264 -8.89 22.26 10.61
N ILE A 265 -7.63 22.07 10.99
CA ILE A 265 -6.77 23.09 11.61
C ILE A 265 -5.90 23.77 10.55
N SER A 266 -5.34 22.98 9.63
CA SER A 266 -4.41 23.46 8.60
C SER A 266 -4.89 24.71 7.83
N PRO A 267 -6.17 24.83 7.41
CA PRO A 267 -6.65 26.04 6.73
C PRO A 267 -6.62 27.29 7.62
N THR A 268 -6.90 27.16 8.92
CA THR A 268 -6.90 28.29 9.87
C THR A 268 -5.50 28.74 10.23
N ALA A 269 -4.53 27.81 10.27
CA ALA A 269 -3.15 28.10 10.58
C ALA A 269 -2.36 28.67 9.39
N ARG A 270 -2.92 28.61 8.17
CA ARG A 270 -2.24 28.98 6.93
C ARG A 270 -1.79 30.43 6.88
N SER A 271 -2.54 31.35 7.48
CA SER A 271 -2.28 32.80 7.51
C SER A 271 -1.77 33.31 8.85
N MET A 272 -1.54 32.41 9.82
CA MET A 272 -0.92 32.78 11.11
C MET A 272 0.55 33.16 10.91
N THR A 273 1.15 33.82 11.90
CA THR A 273 2.62 33.97 11.92
C THR A 273 3.27 32.59 12.08
N GLN A 274 4.55 32.47 11.70
CA GLN A 274 5.24 31.17 11.72
C GLN A 274 5.30 30.60 13.14
N ALA A 275 5.69 31.42 14.12
CA ALA A 275 5.73 31.02 15.51
C ALA A 275 4.36 30.59 16.04
N HIS A 276 3.33 31.42 15.81
CA HIS A 276 1.98 31.14 16.30
C HIS A 276 1.37 29.89 15.66
N ARG A 277 1.67 29.64 14.37
CA ARG A 277 1.30 28.40 13.67
C ARG A 277 1.94 27.18 14.31
N GLN A 278 3.25 27.20 14.56
CA GLN A 278 3.97 26.08 15.17
C GLN A 278 3.36 25.72 16.54
N GLU A 279 3.08 26.72 17.35
CA GLU A 279 2.50 26.52 18.69
C GLU A 279 1.06 26.00 18.64
N VAL A 280 0.25 26.45 17.67
CA VAL A 280 -1.08 25.88 17.43
C VAL A 280 -0.99 24.42 17.00
N TYR A 281 -0.03 24.07 16.14
CA TYR A 281 0.20 22.68 15.74
C TYR A 281 0.65 21.82 16.93
N ASP A 282 1.60 22.32 17.72
CA ASP A 282 2.05 21.67 18.94
C ASP A 282 0.90 21.39 19.91
N ASP A 283 -0.02 22.34 20.07
CA ASP A 283 -1.19 22.20 20.94
C ASP A 283 -2.12 21.08 20.49
N HIS A 284 -2.40 21.01 19.19
CA HIS A 284 -3.27 19.97 18.63
C HIS A 284 -2.61 18.60 18.65
N MET A 285 -1.30 18.52 18.41
CA MET A 285 -0.54 17.28 18.57
C MET A 285 -0.49 16.85 20.05
N ARG A 286 -0.37 17.80 20.98
CA ARG A 286 -0.43 17.54 22.43
C ARG A 286 -1.78 17.00 22.85
N ASP A 287 -2.86 17.61 22.40
CA ASP A 287 -4.23 17.12 22.64
C ASP A 287 -4.43 15.72 22.06
N SER A 288 -3.93 15.46 20.85
CA SER A 288 -3.96 14.11 20.25
C SER A 288 -3.24 13.09 21.15
N ASN A 289 -1.99 13.35 21.51
CA ASN A 289 -1.22 12.44 22.36
C ASN A 289 -1.85 12.27 23.75
N TRP A 290 -2.42 13.34 24.34
CA TRP A 290 -3.13 13.28 25.61
C TRP A 290 -4.33 12.35 25.55
N LYS A 291 -5.16 12.47 24.49
CA LYS A 291 -6.30 11.56 24.27
C LYS A 291 -5.86 10.10 24.13
N LYS A 292 -4.74 9.85 23.44
CA LYS A 292 -4.15 8.50 23.33
C LYS A 292 -3.71 7.96 24.70
N ILE A 293 -3.06 8.78 25.51
CA ILE A 293 -2.64 8.42 26.89
C ILE A 293 -3.85 8.07 27.76
N VAL A 294 -4.88 8.93 27.79
CA VAL A 294 -6.10 8.69 28.57
C VAL A 294 -6.79 7.39 28.14
N GLY A 295 -6.77 7.09 26.84
CA GLY A 295 -7.36 5.89 26.24
C GLY A 295 -6.45 4.66 26.19
N ILE A 296 -5.20 4.71 26.67
CA ILE A 296 -4.22 3.65 26.41
C ILE A 296 -4.61 2.32 27.06
N VAL A 297 -5.11 2.34 28.30
CA VAL A 297 -5.49 1.14 29.05
C VAL A 297 -6.58 0.33 28.34
N PRO A 298 -7.77 0.90 28.02
CA PRO A 298 -8.79 0.16 27.28
C PRO A 298 -8.34 -0.22 25.86
N SER A 299 -7.51 0.60 25.20
CA SER A 299 -6.96 0.30 23.88
C SER A 299 -6.08 -0.96 23.90
N LEU A 300 -5.13 -1.05 24.86
CA LEU A 300 -4.25 -2.21 25.01
C LEU A 300 -5.02 -3.48 25.39
N LEU A 301 -6.07 -3.39 26.22
CA LEU A 301 -6.92 -4.55 26.51
C LEU A 301 -7.66 -5.06 25.28
N LYS A 302 -8.17 -4.14 24.45
CA LYS A 302 -8.81 -4.51 23.19
C LYS A 302 -7.80 -5.19 22.27
N LYS A 303 -6.61 -4.60 22.12
CA LYS A 303 -5.51 -5.21 21.36
C LYS A 303 -5.16 -6.59 21.88
N TYR A 304 -4.97 -6.78 23.19
CA TYR A 304 -4.63 -8.08 23.77
C TYR A 304 -5.67 -9.16 23.45
N LYS A 305 -6.96 -8.85 23.60
CA LYS A 305 -8.04 -9.79 23.25
C LYS A 305 -8.01 -10.17 21.78
N THR A 306 -7.84 -9.18 20.90
CA THR A 306 -7.73 -9.41 19.45
C THR A 306 -6.49 -10.24 19.13
N SER A 307 -5.33 -9.89 19.67
CA SER A 307 -4.07 -10.59 19.42
C SER A 307 -4.10 -12.03 19.91
N ASN A 308 -4.71 -12.30 21.07
CA ASN A 308 -4.85 -13.66 21.57
C ASN A 308 -5.72 -14.51 20.63
N LYS A 309 -6.91 -13.99 20.27
CA LYS A 309 -7.83 -14.67 19.35
C LYS A 309 -7.18 -14.93 17.99
N CYS A 310 -6.59 -13.91 17.37
CA CYS A 310 -5.99 -14.05 16.05
C CYS A 310 -4.72 -14.93 16.08
N PHE A 311 -3.94 -14.91 17.16
CA PHE A 311 -2.83 -15.85 17.32
C PHE A 311 -3.32 -17.30 17.39
N GLU A 312 -4.37 -17.59 18.18
CA GLU A 312 -4.96 -18.92 18.26
C GLU A 312 -5.45 -19.40 16.87
N GLU A 313 -6.20 -18.56 16.16
CA GLU A 313 -6.69 -18.85 14.80
C GLU A 313 -5.55 -19.11 13.81
N MET A 314 -4.54 -18.24 13.75
CA MET A 314 -3.42 -18.39 12.82
C MET A 314 -2.50 -19.56 13.18
N ASN A 315 -2.35 -19.86 14.47
CA ASN A 315 -1.56 -21.00 14.92
C ASN A 315 -2.26 -22.32 14.60
N GLN A 316 -3.59 -22.38 14.73
CA GLN A 316 -4.37 -23.55 14.32
C GLN A 316 -4.25 -23.78 12.82
N ALA A 317 -4.49 -22.75 12.00
CA ALA A 317 -4.36 -22.84 10.55
C ALA A 317 -2.95 -23.25 10.11
N TYR A 318 -1.91 -22.70 10.75
CA TYR A 318 -0.53 -23.10 10.49
C TYR A 318 -0.28 -24.57 10.82
N LYS A 319 -0.80 -25.08 11.94
CA LYS A 319 -0.63 -26.49 12.33
C LYS A 319 -1.33 -27.44 11.37
N GLU A 320 -2.55 -27.10 10.96
CA GLU A 320 -3.32 -27.87 9.97
C GLU A 320 -2.58 -27.95 8.63
N LEU A 321 -2.05 -26.81 8.15
CA LEU A 321 -1.25 -26.77 6.94
C LEU A 321 0.04 -27.59 7.07
N THR A 322 0.74 -27.46 8.21
CA THR A 322 2.00 -28.17 8.46
C THR A 322 1.79 -29.68 8.57
N ALA A 323 0.65 -30.15 9.08
CA ALA A 323 0.35 -31.57 9.26
C ALA A 323 0.19 -32.35 7.94
N VAL A 324 -0.14 -31.66 6.84
CA VAL A 324 -0.33 -32.27 5.51
C VAL A 324 0.96 -32.29 4.69
N LEU A 325 2.01 -31.59 5.15
CA LEU A 325 3.28 -31.42 4.43
C LEU A 325 4.34 -32.42 4.91
N ASP A 326 5.31 -32.70 4.02
CA ASP A 326 6.44 -33.57 4.35
C ASP A 326 7.34 -32.94 5.44
N PRO A 327 7.62 -33.64 6.57
CA PRO A 327 8.40 -33.09 7.67
C PRO A 327 9.84 -32.67 7.30
N SER A 328 10.46 -33.36 6.35
CA SER A 328 11.83 -33.02 5.90
C SER A 328 11.84 -31.69 5.16
N LYS A 329 10.83 -31.45 4.30
CA LYS A 329 10.65 -30.20 3.55
C LYS A 329 10.32 -29.03 4.47
N VAL A 330 9.42 -29.25 5.44
CA VAL A 330 9.07 -28.25 6.46
C VAL A 330 10.32 -27.81 7.23
N THR A 331 11.20 -28.75 7.59
CA THR A 331 12.45 -28.44 8.31
C THR A 331 13.40 -27.60 7.45
N GLN A 332 13.51 -27.92 6.16
CA GLN A 332 14.30 -27.13 5.21
C GLN A 332 13.73 -25.71 5.06
N TRP A 333 12.43 -25.58 4.80
CA TRP A 333 11.78 -24.28 4.62
C TRP A 333 11.84 -23.41 5.87
N GLU A 334 11.79 -24.00 7.07
CA GLU A 334 12.01 -23.30 8.33
C GLU A 334 13.43 -22.73 8.42
N SER A 335 14.45 -23.52 8.02
CA SER A 335 15.84 -23.06 7.97
C SER A 335 16.00 -21.90 6.99
N ASP A 336 15.47 -22.04 5.77
CA ASP A 336 15.52 -21.03 4.72
C ASP A 336 14.85 -19.73 5.19
N ALA A 337 13.70 -19.83 5.87
CA ALA A 337 12.98 -18.68 6.41
C ALA A 337 13.78 -17.96 7.50
N LEU A 338 14.41 -18.71 8.41
CA LEU A 338 15.24 -18.14 9.47
C LEU A 338 16.50 -17.47 8.91
N GLU A 339 17.08 -18.00 7.82
CA GLU A 339 18.20 -17.38 7.13
C GLU A 339 17.78 -16.09 6.42
N ALA A 340 16.68 -16.13 5.66
CA ALA A 340 16.12 -14.96 4.99
C ALA A 340 15.75 -13.83 5.96
N GLU A 341 15.23 -14.17 7.15
CA GLU A 341 14.93 -13.20 8.21
C GLU A 341 16.18 -12.55 8.80
N ARG A 342 17.32 -13.25 8.84
CA ARG A 342 18.60 -12.72 9.33
C ARG A 342 19.30 -11.86 8.30
N GLU A 343 19.43 -12.34 7.06
CA GLU A 343 20.16 -11.64 6.00
C GLU A 343 19.37 -10.47 5.43
N ARG A 344 18.03 -10.58 5.41
CA ARG A 344 17.11 -9.59 4.84
C ARG A 344 17.47 -9.29 3.37
N GLY A 345 16.94 -8.21 2.81
CA GLY A 345 17.20 -7.82 1.43
C GLY A 345 16.76 -8.91 0.45
N GLU A 346 17.63 -9.27 -0.48
CA GLU A 346 17.30 -10.24 -1.54
C GLU A 346 17.02 -11.64 -1.00
N ALA A 347 17.52 -11.99 0.19
CA ALA A 347 17.23 -13.27 0.83
C ALA A 347 15.73 -13.44 1.13
N LEU A 348 14.97 -12.34 1.30
CA LEU A 348 13.52 -12.40 1.49
C LEU A 348 12.76 -12.75 0.20
N ASP A 349 13.40 -12.77 -0.96
CA ASP A 349 12.74 -13.14 -2.21
C ASP A 349 12.28 -14.61 -2.23
N ILE A 350 12.60 -15.40 -1.19
CA ILE A 350 12.00 -16.71 -0.92
C ILE A 350 10.46 -16.70 -0.83
N TYR A 351 9.84 -15.54 -0.58
CA TYR A 351 8.38 -15.39 -0.55
C TYR A 351 7.76 -15.07 -1.92
N LEU A 352 8.58 -14.93 -2.97
CA LEU A 352 8.15 -14.78 -4.35
C LEU A 352 8.12 -16.15 -5.05
N LEU A 353 7.18 -16.30 -5.98
CA LEU A 353 7.18 -17.43 -6.91
C LEU A 353 8.40 -17.28 -7.82
N LYS A 354 9.33 -18.23 -7.73
CA LYS A 354 10.43 -18.37 -8.68
C LYS A 354 9.91 -19.18 -9.87
N GLY A 355 9.23 -18.51 -10.79
CA GLY A 355 8.90 -19.05 -12.11
C GLY A 355 9.48 -18.12 -13.16
N ASP A 356 10.13 -18.68 -14.18
CA ASP A 356 10.40 -17.92 -15.40
C ASP A 356 9.05 -17.57 -16.02
N LYS A 357 8.75 -16.27 -16.09
CA LYS A 357 7.52 -15.81 -16.74
C LYS A 357 7.50 -16.32 -18.17
N ALA A 358 6.37 -16.85 -18.59
CA ALA A 358 6.19 -17.22 -19.99
C ALA A 358 6.39 -15.98 -20.88
N PRO A 359 7.03 -16.12 -22.05
CA PRO A 359 7.35 -14.98 -22.90
C PRO A 359 6.10 -14.23 -23.34
N THR A 360 6.15 -12.90 -23.27
CA THR A 360 5.08 -11.98 -23.67
C THR A 360 4.92 -11.92 -25.19
N MET A 361 3.78 -11.46 -25.70
CA MET A 361 3.58 -11.29 -27.15
C MET A 361 4.66 -10.37 -27.76
N GLY A 362 5.05 -9.32 -27.07
CA GLY A 362 6.11 -8.40 -27.52
C GLY A 362 7.50 -9.04 -27.56
N GLU A 363 7.83 -9.90 -26.59
CA GLU A 363 9.09 -10.65 -26.57
C GLU A 363 9.13 -11.71 -27.67
N VAL A 364 8.00 -12.40 -27.90
CA VAL A 364 7.86 -13.36 -29.00
C VAL A 364 7.95 -12.64 -30.35
N GLN A 365 7.27 -11.50 -30.54
CA GLN A 365 7.38 -10.70 -31.75
C GLN A 365 8.82 -10.28 -32.02
N LEU A 366 9.54 -9.81 -30.99
CA LEU A 366 10.94 -9.42 -31.09
C LEU A 366 11.86 -10.61 -31.39
N LYS A 367 11.56 -11.81 -30.85
CA LYS A 367 12.27 -13.06 -31.15
C LYS A 367 12.08 -13.48 -32.62
N LEU A 368 10.84 -13.43 -33.11
CA LEU A 368 10.49 -13.75 -34.50
C LEU A 368 11.09 -12.76 -35.50
N MET A 369 11.11 -11.46 -35.17
CA MET A 369 11.75 -10.43 -36.02
C MET A 369 13.27 -10.56 -36.08
N LYS A 370 13.92 -11.02 -35.00
CA LYS A 370 15.38 -11.21 -34.95
C LYS A 370 15.83 -12.51 -35.61
N ASN A 371 15.04 -13.58 -35.49
CA ASN A 371 15.36 -14.92 -35.97
C ASN A 371 14.19 -15.49 -36.81
N PRO A 372 14.03 -15.04 -38.07
CA PRO A 372 12.96 -15.54 -38.92
C PRO A 372 13.14 -17.05 -39.23
N PRO A 373 12.06 -17.85 -39.21
CA PRO A 373 12.13 -19.31 -39.37
C PRO A 373 12.50 -19.77 -40.80
N SER A 374 12.53 -18.87 -41.79
CA SER A 374 13.00 -19.17 -43.15
C SER A 374 13.66 -17.94 -43.81
N SER A 375 14.59 -18.18 -44.76
CA SER A 375 15.25 -17.15 -45.57
C SER A 375 14.32 -16.41 -46.55
N SER A 376 13.01 -16.72 -46.53
CA SER A 376 11.95 -16.11 -47.34
C SER A 376 10.81 -15.51 -46.51
N ALA A 377 10.91 -15.48 -45.17
CA ALA A 377 9.93 -14.79 -44.35
C ALA A 377 10.12 -13.28 -44.50
N ASN A 378 9.21 -12.62 -45.23
CA ASN A 378 9.19 -11.18 -45.35
C ASN A 378 9.01 -10.57 -43.95
N LEU A 379 9.91 -9.67 -43.52
CA LEU A 379 9.83 -8.95 -42.23
C LEU A 379 8.45 -8.30 -41.94
N GLY A 380 7.62 -8.10 -42.96
CA GLY A 380 6.25 -7.59 -42.83
C GLY A 380 5.20 -8.62 -42.38
N SER A 381 5.47 -9.92 -42.45
CA SER A 381 4.50 -10.99 -42.10
C SER A 381 4.17 -11.02 -40.61
N VAL A 382 5.19 -11.04 -39.75
CA VAL A 382 5.02 -10.98 -38.28
C VAL A 382 4.33 -9.67 -37.84
N ALA A 383 4.66 -8.55 -38.47
CA ALA A 383 4.02 -7.26 -38.20
C ALA A 383 2.55 -7.26 -38.64
N TRP A 384 2.24 -7.84 -39.80
CA TRP A 384 0.87 -7.99 -40.30
C TRP A 384 0.03 -8.91 -39.41
N LEU A 385 0.60 -10.04 -38.92
CA LEU A 385 -0.09 -10.92 -37.97
C LEU A 385 -0.35 -10.23 -36.64
N ALA A 386 0.62 -9.48 -36.11
CA ALA A 386 0.45 -8.72 -34.87
C ALA A 386 -0.60 -7.62 -35.01
N GLU A 387 -0.65 -6.94 -36.17
CA GLU A 387 -1.69 -5.94 -36.47
C GLU A 387 -3.07 -6.60 -36.58
N GLY A 388 -3.18 -7.74 -37.26
CA GLY A 388 -4.42 -8.53 -37.31
C GLY A 388 -4.95 -8.88 -35.91
N ILE A 389 -4.07 -9.33 -35.01
CA ILE A 389 -4.43 -9.61 -33.61
C ILE A 389 -4.92 -8.34 -32.88
N SER A 390 -4.30 -7.18 -33.13
CA SER A 390 -4.70 -5.89 -32.56
C SER A 390 -6.09 -5.46 -33.05
N ILE A 391 -6.38 -5.66 -34.33
CA ILE A 391 -7.69 -5.37 -34.93
C ILE A 391 -8.76 -6.28 -34.33
N GLU A 392 -8.50 -7.58 -34.15
CA GLU A 392 -9.45 -8.48 -33.47
C GLU A 392 -9.75 -8.01 -32.03
N ASP A 393 -8.74 -7.59 -31.26
CA ASP A 393 -8.94 -7.02 -29.91
C ASP A 393 -9.79 -5.74 -29.95
N ALA A 394 -9.63 -4.91 -30.97
CA ALA A 394 -10.43 -3.71 -31.18
C ALA A 394 -11.88 -4.03 -31.58
N GLN A 395 -12.10 -5.04 -32.43
CA GLN A 395 -13.44 -5.56 -32.78
C GLN A 395 -14.17 -6.12 -31.55
N ASP A 396 -13.50 -6.93 -30.74
CA ASP A 396 -14.07 -7.49 -29.48
C ASP A 396 -14.46 -6.37 -28.50
N GLN A 397 -13.63 -5.33 -28.40
CA GLN A 397 -13.93 -4.18 -27.56
C GLN A 397 -15.15 -3.40 -28.08
N LEU A 398 -15.27 -3.21 -29.39
CA LEU A 398 -16.44 -2.56 -30.00
C LEU A 398 -17.72 -3.39 -29.80
N ARG A 399 -17.68 -4.71 -30.03
CA ARG A 399 -18.81 -5.63 -29.76
C ARG A 399 -19.27 -5.55 -28.30
N SER A 400 -18.33 -5.54 -27.37
CA SER A 400 -18.65 -5.42 -25.94
C SER A 400 -19.25 -4.08 -25.55
N GLU A 401 -18.94 -3.00 -26.28
CA GLU A 401 -19.53 -1.69 -26.05
C GLU A 401 -20.93 -1.61 -26.66
N LEU A 402 -21.14 -2.15 -27.85
CA LEU A 402 -22.44 -2.25 -28.52
C LEU A 402 -23.45 -3.02 -27.66
N ARG A 403 -23.06 -4.17 -27.08
CA ARG A 403 -23.92 -4.95 -26.15
C ARG A 403 -24.36 -4.17 -24.89
N ARG A 404 -23.68 -3.08 -24.54
CA ARG A 404 -24.02 -2.24 -23.37
C ARG A 404 -24.84 -1.01 -23.73
N LEU A 405 -25.02 -0.74 -25.02
CA LEU A 405 -25.83 0.37 -25.49
C LEU A 405 -27.29 -0.09 -25.60
N PRO A 406 -28.25 0.80 -25.30
CA PRO A 406 -29.66 0.53 -25.56
C PRO A 406 -29.90 0.41 -27.08
N SER A 407 -30.95 -0.31 -27.45
CA SER A 407 -31.37 -0.51 -28.85
C SER A 407 -31.56 0.82 -29.60
N LEU A 408 -32.07 1.84 -28.90
CA LEU A 408 -32.13 3.23 -29.37
C LEU A 408 -30.93 4.01 -28.85
N MET A 409 -29.96 4.27 -29.72
CA MET A 409 -28.76 5.03 -29.40
C MET A 409 -29.03 6.53 -29.46
N SER A 410 -28.42 7.32 -28.57
CA SER A 410 -28.39 8.77 -28.74
C SER A 410 -27.45 9.16 -29.89
N THR A 411 -27.70 10.29 -30.56
CA THR A 411 -26.84 10.83 -31.63
C THR A 411 -25.36 10.91 -31.22
N ARG A 412 -25.07 11.17 -29.93
CA ARG A 412 -23.70 11.21 -29.41
C ARG A 412 -23.05 9.83 -29.28
N GLN A 413 -23.84 8.79 -28.97
CA GLN A 413 -23.38 7.40 -28.94
C GLN A 413 -23.17 6.90 -30.37
N GLU A 414 -24.09 7.21 -31.29
CA GLU A 414 -23.96 6.88 -32.72
C GLU A 414 -22.68 7.47 -33.32
N VAL A 415 -22.39 8.76 -33.10
CA VAL A 415 -21.14 9.37 -33.59
C VAL A 415 -19.91 8.64 -33.08
N LYS A 416 -19.88 8.22 -31.81
CA LYS A 416 -18.75 7.47 -31.25
C LYS A 416 -18.60 6.06 -31.81
N VAL A 417 -19.71 5.37 -32.02
CA VAL A 417 -19.72 4.04 -32.64
C VAL A 417 -19.26 4.16 -34.09
N SER A 418 -19.77 5.15 -34.83
CA SER A 418 -19.37 5.44 -36.21
C SER A 418 -17.90 5.84 -36.33
N GLU A 419 -17.36 6.67 -35.43
CA GLU A 419 -15.92 6.99 -35.40
C GLU A 419 -15.05 5.74 -35.18
N LYS A 420 -15.51 4.80 -34.36
CA LYS A 420 -14.79 3.54 -34.10
C LYS A 420 -14.89 2.56 -35.26
N ARG A 421 -16.08 2.42 -35.85
CA ARG A 421 -16.30 1.66 -37.11
C ARG A 421 -15.46 2.24 -38.24
N GLN A 422 -15.35 3.57 -38.34
CA GLN A 422 -14.51 4.22 -39.34
C GLN A 422 -13.02 3.98 -39.09
N ARG A 423 -12.55 3.96 -37.84
CA ARG A 423 -11.15 3.60 -37.55
C ARG A 423 -10.83 2.17 -37.94
N LEU A 424 -11.70 1.23 -37.60
CA LEU A 424 -11.56 -0.17 -38.03
C LEU A 424 -11.60 -0.29 -39.56
N SER A 425 -12.51 0.45 -40.21
CA SER A 425 -12.64 0.50 -41.67
C SER A 425 -11.45 1.15 -42.39
N VAL A 426 -10.74 2.09 -41.75
CA VAL A 426 -9.51 2.67 -42.29
C VAL A 426 -8.33 1.70 -42.18
N ASP A 427 -8.35 0.81 -41.18
CA ASP A 427 -7.39 -0.28 -41.07
C ASP A 427 -7.73 -1.45 -42.04
N ASP A 428 -8.99 -1.55 -42.51
CA ASP A 428 -9.52 -2.54 -43.47
C ASP A 428 -9.26 -2.26 -44.98
N VAL A 429 -8.17 -1.58 -45.38
CA VAL A 429 -7.83 -1.38 -46.82
C VAL A 429 -7.30 -2.67 -47.49
N VAL A 430 -7.86 -3.84 -47.18
CA VAL A 430 -7.71 -5.07 -47.96
C VAL A 430 -9.00 -5.89 -47.94
N THR A 431 -10.07 -5.40 -48.57
CA THR A 431 -11.00 -6.25 -49.34
C THR A 431 -11.77 -5.40 -50.35
N ALA A 432 -11.90 -5.93 -51.57
CA ALA A 432 -12.42 -5.27 -52.75
C ALA A 432 -13.92 -5.54 -52.95
N GLN A 433 -14.70 -4.49 -53.25
CA GLN A 433 -15.61 -4.33 -54.41
C GLN A 433 -16.83 -3.44 -54.08
N ASP A 434 -16.77 -2.22 -54.63
CA ASP A 434 -17.80 -1.37 -55.26
C ASP A 434 -19.31 -1.46 -54.90
N ASP A 435 -19.82 -0.30 -54.45
CA ASP A 435 -21.16 0.33 -54.53
C ASP A 435 -21.81 0.26 -55.95
N PRO A 436 -23.07 0.69 -56.28
CA PRO A 436 -24.23 1.15 -55.48
C PRO A 436 -25.64 0.62 -55.92
N ALA A 437 -26.65 0.97 -55.10
CA ALA A 437 -28.02 1.41 -55.46
C ALA A 437 -29.20 0.52 -55.00
N PHE A 438 -30.11 1.11 -54.19
CA PHE A 438 -31.51 1.43 -54.56
C PHE A 438 -32.51 1.28 -53.39
N LEU A 439 -32.98 2.44 -52.90
CA LEU A 439 -34.29 2.78 -52.29
C LEU A 439 -34.94 1.88 -51.22
N GLY A 440 -35.38 2.52 -50.13
CA GLY A 440 -36.55 2.06 -49.36
C GLY A 440 -36.62 2.58 -47.94
N GLN A 441 -37.47 3.59 -47.72
CA GLN A 441 -37.79 4.22 -46.45
C GLN A 441 -38.96 3.46 -45.78
N ASP A 442 -38.98 3.33 -44.46
CA ASP A 442 -40.10 3.75 -43.59
C ASP A 442 -40.06 3.12 -42.17
N ASP A 443 -40.45 3.98 -41.23
CA ASP A 443 -40.45 3.85 -39.77
C ASP A 443 -41.45 2.82 -39.21
N VAL A 444 -41.12 2.17 -38.09
CA VAL A 444 -42.11 1.85 -37.03
C VAL A 444 -41.43 1.92 -35.66
N GLU A 445 -41.96 2.81 -34.82
CA GLU A 445 -41.72 2.92 -33.37
C GLU A 445 -42.33 1.72 -32.63
N ASP A 446 -41.67 1.22 -31.59
CA ASP A 446 -42.36 0.74 -30.39
C ASP A 446 -41.42 0.78 -29.17
N GLU A 447 -41.84 1.56 -28.18
CA GLU A 447 -41.29 1.63 -26.83
C GLU A 447 -41.75 0.43 -26.01
N VAL A 448 -40.81 -0.25 -25.33
CA VAL A 448 -41.14 -0.95 -24.07
C VAL A 448 -39.97 -0.77 -23.10
N GLU A 449 -40.22 -0.01 -22.03
CA GLU A 449 -39.44 -0.06 -20.80
C GLU A 449 -39.66 -1.42 -20.14
N ASP A 450 -38.59 -2.09 -19.70
CA ASP A 450 -38.68 -2.81 -18.44
C ASP A 450 -37.32 -3.04 -17.78
N GLU A 451 -37.32 -2.75 -16.49
CA GLU A 451 -36.24 -2.98 -15.53
C GLU A 451 -35.99 -4.49 -15.36
N ARG A 452 -34.75 -4.94 -15.55
CA ARG A 452 -34.30 -6.25 -15.04
C ARG A 452 -32.95 -6.15 -14.35
N GLU A 453 -32.97 -6.40 -13.04
CA GLU A 453 -31.83 -6.99 -12.34
C GLU A 453 -31.68 -8.43 -12.86
N PHE A 454 -30.64 -8.76 -13.64
CA PHE A 454 -30.24 -10.17 -13.69
C PHE A 454 -28.85 -10.43 -14.26
N TRP A 455 -28.17 -11.37 -13.60
CA TRP A 455 -27.13 -12.19 -14.18
C TRP A 455 -27.82 -13.37 -14.86
N GLU A 456 -27.93 -13.34 -16.18
CA GLU A 456 -28.05 -14.54 -17.01
C GLU A 456 -27.23 -14.26 -18.27
N ASP A 457 -26.04 -14.85 -18.32
CA ASP A 457 -25.34 -15.13 -19.58
C ASP A 457 -26.17 -16.23 -20.26
N ASP A 458 -27.10 -15.84 -21.14
CA ASP A 458 -27.62 -16.75 -22.14
C ASP A 458 -26.65 -16.75 -23.32
N ASP A 459 -25.85 -17.81 -23.39
CA ASP A 459 -25.16 -18.24 -24.62
C ASP A 459 -26.23 -18.76 -25.61
N GLU A 460 -26.99 -17.86 -26.24
CA GLU A 460 -27.75 -18.21 -27.45
C GLU A 460 -26.85 -18.06 -28.68
N ASP A 461 -26.52 -19.21 -29.27
CA ASP A 461 -25.92 -19.34 -30.60
C ASP A 461 -26.73 -18.51 -31.61
N TRP A 462 -26.09 -17.53 -32.23
CA TRP A 462 -26.69 -16.79 -33.33
C TRP A 462 -26.65 -17.66 -34.59
N GLU A 463 -27.74 -18.39 -34.86
CA GLU A 463 -27.98 -18.94 -36.20
C GLU A 463 -28.07 -17.77 -37.19
N ALA A 464 -27.18 -17.77 -38.17
CA ALA A 464 -27.13 -16.77 -39.23
C ALA A 464 -28.45 -16.75 -40.01
N ALA A 465 -29.30 -15.76 -39.72
CA ALA A 465 -30.38 -15.38 -40.62
C ALA A 465 -29.74 -14.72 -41.84
N GLY A 466 -29.72 -15.44 -42.95
CA GLY A 466 -29.21 -14.95 -44.22
C GLY A 466 -30.11 -13.86 -44.79
N GLU A 467 -29.59 -12.64 -44.81
CA GLU A 467 -29.85 -11.63 -45.84
C GLU A 467 -28.49 -10.98 -46.16
N GLU A 468 -28.09 -10.96 -47.44
CA GLU A 468 -26.86 -10.31 -47.92
C GLU A 468 -26.96 -8.79 -47.74
N GLY A 469 -26.68 -8.32 -46.52
CA GLY A 469 -26.33 -6.95 -46.19
C GLY A 469 -24.88 -6.89 -45.70
N ASP A 470 -24.18 -5.81 -46.04
CA ASP A 470 -22.78 -5.55 -45.65
C ASP A 470 -22.54 -5.95 -44.18
N LEU A 471 -21.71 -6.97 -43.96
CA LEU A 471 -21.38 -7.44 -42.61
C LEU A 471 -20.77 -6.26 -41.84
N ALA A 472 -21.34 -5.94 -40.67
CA ALA A 472 -20.81 -4.87 -39.84
C ALA A 472 -19.31 -5.12 -39.54
N VAL A 473 -18.48 -4.08 -39.62
CA VAL A 473 -17.01 -4.15 -39.49
C VAL A 473 -16.55 -4.88 -38.22
N GLU A 474 -17.33 -4.82 -37.15
CA GLU A 474 -17.07 -5.54 -35.90
C GLU A 474 -17.30 -7.07 -35.93
N VAL A 475 -17.97 -7.59 -36.98
CA VAL A 475 -18.28 -9.02 -37.20
C VAL A 475 -17.47 -9.60 -38.38
N MET A 476 -16.81 -8.75 -39.17
CA MET A 476 -15.96 -9.19 -40.27
C MET A 476 -14.80 -10.06 -39.77
N SER A 477 -14.70 -11.26 -40.34
CA SER A 477 -13.61 -12.19 -40.04
C SER A 477 -12.31 -11.72 -40.69
N ILE A 478 -11.29 -11.48 -39.87
CA ILE A 478 -9.96 -11.08 -40.36
C ILE A 478 -9.31 -12.30 -40.99
N TRP A 479 -8.73 -12.10 -42.17
CA TRP A 479 -8.05 -13.15 -42.92
C TRP A 479 -6.72 -13.51 -42.23
N MET A 480 -6.77 -14.41 -41.24
CA MET A 480 -5.63 -14.92 -40.48
C MET A 480 -5.48 -16.43 -40.69
N PRO A 481 -4.27 -17.00 -40.55
CA PRO A 481 -4.06 -18.45 -40.68
C PRO A 481 -5.02 -19.30 -39.81
N SER A 482 -5.35 -18.87 -38.58
CA SER A 482 -6.35 -19.55 -37.74
C SER A 482 -7.76 -19.58 -38.35
N SER A 483 -8.18 -18.51 -39.02
CA SER A 483 -9.51 -18.36 -39.62
C SER A 483 -9.72 -19.17 -40.90
N ILE A 484 -8.64 -19.50 -41.62
CA ILE A 484 -8.67 -20.20 -42.92
C ILE A 484 -8.60 -21.73 -42.75
N GLY A 485 -7.98 -22.19 -41.67
CA GLY A 485 -7.77 -23.61 -41.37
C GLY A 485 -6.49 -24.20 -41.98
N THR A 486 -5.85 -25.09 -41.23
CA THR A 486 -4.53 -25.67 -41.54
C THR A 486 -4.49 -26.49 -42.84
N THR A 487 -5.60 -27.11 -43.23
CA THR A 487 -5.73 -27.93 -44.45
C THR A 487 -5.54 -27.09 -45.73
N LYS A 488 -6.19 -25.93 -45.79
CA LYS A 488 -6.18 -25.02 -46.96
C LYS A 488 -4.87 -24.23 -47.06
N LEU A 489 -4.23 -23.96 -45.93
CA LEU A 489 -2.91 -23.31 -45.86
C LEU A 489 -1.76 -24.25 -46.25
N THR A 490 -1.92 -25.55 -46.01
CA THR A 490 -0.99 -26.59 -46.46
C THR A 490 -0.99 -26.71 -47.98
N GLU A 491 -2.17 -26.59 -48.61
CA GLU A 491 -2.30 -26.56 -50.08
C GLU A 491 -1.67 -25.30 -50.70
N LEU A 492 -1.64 -24.19 -49.97
CA LEU A 492 -1.05 -22.90 -50.40
C LEU A 492 0.44 -22.75 -50.05
N GLY A 493 1.05 -23.73 -49.35
CA GLY A 493 2.46 -23.70 -48.97
C GLY A 493 2.85 -22.67 -47.91
N LEU A 494 1.89 -22.14 -47.13
CA LEU A 494 2.07 -21.05 -46.16
C LEU A 494 2.40 -21.55 -44.73
N HIS A 495 3.19 -22.62 -44.61
CA HIS A 495 3.52 -23.25 -43.32
C HIS A 495 4.27 -22.34 -42.34
N ALA A 496 5.04 -21.38 -42.83
CA ALA A 496 5.78 -20.44 -41.98
C ALA A 496 4.85 -19.50 -41.21
N LEU A 497 3.78 -19.00 -41.85
CA LEU A 497 2.80 -18.08 -41.22
C LEU A 497 2.00 -18.77 -40.12
N VAL A 498 1.70 -20.07 -40.28
CA VAL A 498 1.02 -20.88 -39.26
C VAL A 498 1.84 -20.92 -37.96
N LYS A 499 3.16 -21.13 -38.09
CA LYS A 499 4.06 -21.18 -36.92
C LYS A 499 4.25 -19.81 -36.27
N GLU A 500 4.39 -18.75 -37.08
CA GLU A 500 4.52 -17.38 -36.61
C GLU A 500 3.27 -16.89 -35.88
N GLU A 501 2.07 -17.16 -36.42
CA GLU A 501 0.82 -16.83 -35.74
C GLU A 501 0.70 -17.61 -34.44
N MET A 502 0.99 -18.92 -34.44
CA MET A 502 0.90 -19.74 -33.24
C MET A 502 1.78 -19.21 -32.10
N GLU A 503 3.04 -18.86 -32.39
CA GLU A 503 3.93 -18.29 -31.37
C GLU A 503 3.39 -16.95 -30.85
N LEU A 504 2.88 -16.07 -31.74
CA LEU A 504 2.25 -14.80 -31.32
C LEU A 504 0.99 -15.01 -30.46
N ARG A 505 0.15 -15.99 -30.79
CA ARG A 505 -1.05 -16.33 -30.00
C ARG A 505 -0.70 -16.91 -28.64
N ILE A 506 0.38 -17.70 -28.55
CA ILE A 506 0.93 -18.17 -27.27
C ILE A 506 1.38 -16.98 -26.41
N GLY A 507 2.08 -16.01 -27.00
CA GLY A 507 2.46 -14.77 -26.31
C GLY A 507 1.24 -13.95 -25.86
N GLN A 508 0.22 -13.81 -26.72
CA GLN A 508 -1.04 -13.13 -26.38
C GLN A 508 -1.78 -13.82 -25.23
N ALA A 509 -1.82 -15.16 -25.23
CA ALA A 509 -2.43 -15.93 -24.16
C ALA A 509 -1.70 -15.71 -22.82
N ASN A 510 -0.37 -15.70 -22.82
CA ASN A 510 0.43 -15.43 -21.61
C ASN A 510 0.18 -14.01 -21.07
N ASP A 511 0.17 -13.00 -21.94
CA ASP A 511 -0.14 -11.60 -21.57
C ASP A 511 -1.54 -11.48 -20.95
N CYS A 512 -2.53 -12.17 -21.53
CA CYS A 512 -3.89 -12.18 -21.00
C CYS A 512 -3.97 -12.83 -19.61
N LEU A 513 -3.24 -13.93 -19.39
CA LEU A 513 -3.21 -14.61 -18.08
C LEU A 513 -2.52 -13.74 -17.00
N ASP A 514 -1.40 -13.09 -17.30
CA ASP A 514 -0.71 -12.17 -16.36
C ASP A 514 -1.60 -10.97 -15.99
N GLN A 515 -2.30 -10.41 -16.98
CA GLN A 515 -3.21 -9.29 -16.77
C GLN A 515 -4.49 -9.72 -16.03
N LEU A 516 -5.01 -10.94 -16.27
CA LEU A 516 -6.11 -11.53 -15.51
C LEU A 516 -5.76 -11.70 -14.04
N GLN A 517 -4.57 -12.24 -13.74
CA GLN A 517 -4.08 -12.38 -12.37
C GLN A 517 -3.98 -11.00 -11.68
N THR A 518 -3.45 -9.99 -12.39
CA THR A 518 -3.34 -8.62 -11.90
C THR A 518 -4.70 -7.99 -11.63
N ASP A 519 -5.66 -8.13 -12.55
CA ASP A 519 -7.00 -7.54 -12.39
C ASP A 519 -7.83 -8.24 -11.32
N LEU A 520 -7.70 -9.57 -11.17
CA LEU A 520 -8.29 -10.31 -10.06
C LEU A 520 -7.70 -9.85 -8.72
N GLY A 521 -6.40 -9.58 -8.66
CA GLY A 521 -5.74 -8.95 -7.50
C GLY A 521 -6.25 -7.53 -7.20
N ASN A 522 -6.51 -6.72 -8.23
CA ASN A 522 -7.09 -5.39 -8.07
C ASN A 522 -8.56 -5.45 -7.61
N LYS A 523 -9.36 -6.37 -8.16
CA LYS A 523 -10.74 -6.62 -7.74
C LYS A 523 -10.77 -7.01 -6.27
N ALA A 524 -9.87 -7.91 -5.88
CA ALA A 524 -9.65 -8.32 -4.50
C ALA A 524 -9.39 -7.13 -3.55
N MET A 525 -8.48 -6.23 -3.93
CA MET A 525 -8.19 -5.02 -3.17
C MET A 525 -9.40 -4.08 -3.01
N LEU A 526 -10.12 -3.81 -4.10
CA LEU A 526 -11.28 -2.93 -4.08
C LEU A 526 -12.40 -3.48 -3.18
N TYR A 527 -12.61 -4.80 -3.15
CA TYR A 527 -13.54 -5.41 -2.20
C TYR A 527 -13.11 -5.18 -0.74
N ARG A 528 -11.81 -5.26 -0.43
CA ARG A 528 -11.27 -5.03 0.92
C ARG A 528 -11.44 -3.58 1.39
N GLN A 529 -11.20 -2.60 0.51
CA GLN A 529 -11.41 -1.17 0.81
C GLN A 529 -12.88 -0.86 1.16
N ASN A 530 -13.82 -1.58 0.53
CA ASN A 530 -15.25 -1.37 0.75
C ASN A 530 -15.76 -1.88 2.10
N PHE A 531 -15.24 -3.00 2.60
CA PHE A 531 -15.63 -3.53 3.92
C PHE A 531 -15.27 -2.59 5.08
N GLN A 532 -14.30 -1.67 4.89
CA GLN A 532 -13.84 -0.76 5.94
C GLN A 532 -14.46 0.65 5.86
N ASN A 533 -14.89 1.10 4.67
CA ASN A 533 -15.27 2.49 4.41
C ASN A 533 -16.76 2.75 4.12
N ALA A 534 -17.63 1.74 4.18
CA ALA A 534 -19.06 1.89 3.86
C ALA A 534 -19.85 2.62 4.97
N GLY A 535 -19.60 3.92 5.15
CA GLY A 535 -20.35 4.80 6.04
C GLY A 535 -21.39 5.68 5.35
N SER A 536 -21.33 5.83 4.00
CA SER A 536 -22.25 6.70 3.25
C SER A 536 -22.70 6.13 1.91
N THR A 537 -23.94 6.45 1.51
CA THR A 537 -24.59 5.98 0.26
C THR A 537 -23.85 6.43 -1.01
N ARG A 538 -23.17 7.60 -0.95
CA ARG A 538 -22.44 8.20 -2.08
C ARG A 538 -21.07 7.57 -2.32
N GLU A 539 -20.38 7.16 -1.25
CA GLU A 539 -19.12 6.40 -1.34
C GLU A 539 -19.37 4.97 -1.82
N GLY A 540 -20.49 4.37 -1.42
CA GLY A 540 -20.93 3.07 -1.95
C GLY A 540 -21.14 3.07 -3.47
N THR A 541 -21.71 4.14 -4.04
CA THR A 541 -21.96 4.23 -5.49
C THR A 541 -20.69 4.43 -6.32
N ARG A 542 -19.74 5.24 -5.83
CA ARG A 542 -18.44 5.43 -6.51
C ARG A 542 -17.62 4.15 -6.53
N THR A 543 -17.58 3.43 -5.41
CA THR A 543 -16.74 2.23 -5.32
C THR A 543 -17.36 1.04 -6.07
N LYS A 544 -18.70 0.97 -6.19
CA LYS A 544 -19.38 0.07 -7.13
C LYS A 544 -18.93 0.32 -8.57
N LYS A 545 -18.80 1.59 -9.01
CA LYS A 545 -18.32 1.92 -10.36
C LYS A 545 -16.86 1.50 -10.57
N GLU A 546 -16.01 1.64 -9.55
CA GLU A 546 -14.60 1.21 -9.63
C GLU A 546 -14.48 -0.32 -9.72
N ILE A 547 -15.26 -1.07 -8.93
CA ILE A 547 -15.34 -2.54 -9.06
C ILE A 547 -15.85 -2.95 -10.44
N GLN A 548 -16.92 -2.32 -10.93
CA GLN A 548 -17.46 -2.58 -12.27
C GLN A 548 -16.42 -2.35 -13.36
N LYS A 549 -15.58 -1.32 -13.22
CA LYS A 549 -14.48 -1.07 -14.15
C LYS A 549 -13.48 -2.22 -14.17
N VAL A 550 -13.07 -2.73 -13.01
CA VAL A 550 -12.13 -3.87 -12.93
C VAL A 550 -12.76 -5.16 -13.44
N VAL A 551 -14.01 -5.44 -13.09
CA VAL A 551 -14.75 -6.60 -13.64
C VAL A 551 -14.84 -6.53 -15.17
N SER A 552 -15.06 -5.34 -15.73
CA SER A 552 -15.04 -5.15 -17.18
C SER A 552 -13.68 -5.42 -17.82
N GLN A 553 -12.56 -5.21 -17.11
CA GLN A 553 -11.22 -5.55 -17.60
C GLN A 553 -10.97 -7.06 -17.51
N ILE A 554 -11.37 -7.71 -16.41
CA ILE A 554 -11.28 -9.17 -16.25
C ILE A 554 -12.00 -9.87 -17.42
N ASN A 555 -13.24 -9.47 -17.71
CA ASN A 555 -14.00 -10.07 -18.81
C ASN A 555 -13.37 -9.76 -20.19
N LYS A 556 -12.67 -8.63 -20.34
CA LYS A 556 -11.92 -8.33 -21.56
C LYS A 556 -10.78 -9.32 -21.75
N HIS A 557 -9.94 -9.51 -20.73
CA HIS A 557 -8.78 -10.40 -20.81
C HIS A 557 -9.19 -11.87 -20.91
N ALA A 558 -10.29 -12.29 -20.26
CA ALA A 558 -10.84 -13.63 -20.39
C ALA A 558 -11.30 -13.95 -21.83
N ARG A 559 -11.96 -13.00 -22.51
CA ARG A 559 -12.37 -13.16 -23.92
C ARG A 559 -11.18 -13.22 -24.87
N SER A 560 -10.22 -12.30 -24.71
CA SER A 560 -9.02 -12.28 -25.54
C SER A 560 -8.23 -13.60 -25.37
N TYR A 561 -8.10 -14.10 -24.13
CA TYR A 561 -7.54 -15.42 -23.85
C TYR A 561 -8.28 -16.57 -24.55
N GLN A 562 -9.61 -16.61 -24.44
CA GLN A 562 -10.44 -17.66 -25.05
C GLN A 562 -10.26 -17.69 -26.58
N ARG A 563 -10.19 -16.51 -27.23
CA ARG A 563 -9.94 -16.38 -28.66
C ARG A 563 -8.52 -16.84 -29.04
N SER A 564 -7.50 -16.38 -28.30
CA SER A 564 -6.12 -16.85 -28.53
C SER A 564 -6.01 -18.36 -28.38
N ARG A 565 -6.67 -18.94 -27.38
CA ARG A 565 -6.75 -20.39 -27.16
C ARG A 565 -7.44 -21.11 -28.32
N GLN A 566 -8.56 -20.60 -28.82
CA GLN A 566 -9.24 -21.17 -30.00
C GLN A 566 -8.34 -21.14 -31.23
N ALA A 567 -7.66 -20.03 -31.49
CA ALA A 567 -6.71 -19.92 -32.60
C ALA A 567 -5.55 -20.92 -32.45
N ILE A 568 -4.97 -21.06 -31.25
CA ILE A 568 -3.92 -22.05 -30.96
C ILE A 568 -4.42 -23.47 -31.26
N LEU A 569 -5.62 -23.84 -30.77
CA LEU A 569 -6.18 -25.18 -30.97
C LEU A 569 -6.53 -25.50 -32.44
N GLN A 570 -6.87 -24.47 -33.22
CA GLN A 570 -7.10 -24.59 -34.67
C GLN A 570 -5.80 -24.78 -35.45
N LEU A 571 -4.71 -24.11 -35.02
CA LEU A 571 -3.39 -24.18 -35.65
C LEU A 571 -2.64 -25.47 -35.30
N GLU A 572 -2.72 -25.95 -34.06
CA GLU A 572 -2.09 -27.19 -33.60
C GLU A 572 -2.97 -27.94 -32.58
N PRO A 573 -3.74 -28.97 -33.02
CA PRO A 573 -4.63 -29.74 -32.15
C PRO A 573 -3.87 -30.81 -31.35
N ALA A 574 -2.77 -30.44 -30.68
CA ALA A 574 -1.99 -31.34 -29.84
C ALA A 574 -2.52 -31.38 -28.40
N ASP A 575 -2.62 -32.57 -27.82
CA ASP A 575 -3.12 -32.76 -26.44
C ASP A 575 -2.26 -32.03 -25.40
N CYS A 576 -0.95 -31.93 -25.64
CA CYS A 576 -0.01 -31.21 -24.75
C CYS A 576 -0.31 -29.70 -24.65
N ILE A 577 -0.80 -29.08 -25.73
CA ILE A 577 -1.16 -27.65 -25.75
C ILE A 577 -2.51 -27.44 -25.05
N ARG A 578 -3.44 -28.42 -25.19
CA ARG A 578 -4.75 -28.41 -24.51
C ARG A 578 -4.61 -28.57 -22.99
N GLU A 579 -3.65 -29.37 -22.53
CA GLU A 579 -3.33 -29.50 -21.10
C GLU A 579 -2.70 -28.24 -20.52
N LYS A 580 -1.86 -27.56 -21.32
CA LYS A 580 -1.20 -26.30 -20.97
C LYS A 580 -2.23 -25.16 -20.91
N TYR A 581 -2.95 -24.88 -21.99
CA TYR A 581 -3.92 -23.77 -22.05
C TYR A 581 -5.35 -24.29 -21.85
N GLN A 582 -5.78 -24.38 -20.59
CA GLN A 582 -7.11 -24.88 -20.23
C GLN A 582 -8.19 -23.81 -20.44
N GLU A 583 -9.45 -24.22 -20.42
CA GLU A 583 -10.57 -23.28 -20.51
C GLU A 583 -10.73 -22.50 -19.20
N ILE A 584 -11.03 -21.19 -19.29
CA ILE A 584 -11.32 -20.37 -18.12
C ILE A 584 -12.82 -20.45 -17.85
N LEU A 585 -13.21 -21.08 -16.75
CA LEU A 585 -14.61 -21.16 -16.35
C LEU A 585 -15.01 -19.92 -15.53
N PRO A 586 -16.30 -19.53 -15.48
CA PRO A 586 -16.78 -18.44 -14.63
C PRO A 586 -16.39 -18.59 -13.15
N GLN A 587 -16.25 -19.84 -12.70
CA GLN A 587 -15.81 -20.23 -11.37
C GLN A 587 -14.36 -19.78 -11.08
N ASP A 588 -13.51 -19.80 -12.10
CA ASP A 588 -12.10 -19.39 -12.04
C ASP A 588 -11.91 -17.87 -11.98
N LEU A 589 -12.90 -17.11 -12.46
CA LEU A 589 -12.97 -15.64 -12.41
C LEU A 589 -13.60 -15.11 -11.11
N GLY A 590 -14.08 -16.04 -10.28
CA GLY A 590 -14.41 -15.77 -8.89
C GLY A 590 -13.15 -15.29 -8.18
N VAL A 591 -13.26 -14.16 -7.45
CA VAL A 591 -12.17 -13.77 -6.56
C VAL A 591 -12.11 -14.85 -5.49
N SER A 592 -11.10 -15.73 -5.57
CA SER A 592 -10.89 -16.71 -4.52
C SER A 592 -10.78 -15.93 -3.22
N LYS A 593 -11.68 -16.25 -2.28
CA LYS A 593 -11.68 -15.62 -0.96
C LYS A 593 -10.33 -15.81 -0.27
N ASP A 594 -9.57 -16.84 -0.69
CA ASP A 594 -8.24 -17.20 -0.23
C ASP A 594 -7.14 -16.21 -0.68
N VAL A 595 -7.33 -15.49 -1.79
CA VAL A 595 -6.41 -14.44 -2.28
C VAL A 595 -6.77 -13.07 -1.69
N THR A 596 -8.03 -12.84 -1.35
CA THR A 596 -8.52 -11.58 -0.74
C THR A 596 -8.40 -11.48 0.77
N GLU A 597 -8.62 -12.57 1.49
CA GLU A 597 -8.73 -12.56 2.94
C GLU A 597 -7.47 -13.17 3.56
N GLU A 598 -6.46 -12.34 3.86
CA GLU A 598 -5.30 -12.72 4.69
C GLU A 598 -5.70 -13.30 6.08
N ASN A 599 -6.99 -13.21 6.47
CA ASN A 599 -7.52 -13.52 7.80
C ASN A 599 -8.62 -14.61 7.82
N ARG A 600 -8.90 -15.33 6.73
CA ARG A 600 -9.76 -16.52 6.78
C ARG A 600 -9.07 -17.73 6.19
N PHE A 601 -8.77 -18.70 7.05
CA PHE A 601 -8.61 -20.09 6.65
C PHE A 601 -9.79 -20.87 7.22
N GLY A 602 -10.50 -21.56 6.33
CA GLY A 602 -11.71 -22.28 6.65
C GLY A 602 -12.51 -22.55 5.39
N GLN A 603 -11.91 -23.27 4.44
CA GLN A 603 -12.62 -24.16 3.54
C GLN A 603 -11.61 -25.11 2.89
N GLY A 604 -11.78 -26.41 3.16
CA GLY A 604 -11.32 -27.41 2.21
C GLY A 604 -12.10 -27.22 0.91
N THR A 605 -11.44 -27.44 -0.23
CA THR A 605 -12.02 -27.67 -1.56
C THR A 605 -12.42 -26.48 -2.47
N SER A 606 -11.93 -25.24 -2.28
CA SER A 606 -11.89 -24.28 -3.40
C SER A 606 -10.67 -24.58 -4.29
N LYS A 607 -10.90 -25.29 -5.40
CA LYS A 607 -9.86 -25.54 -6.41
C LYS A 607 -9.44 -24.18 -6.98
N MET A 608 -8.19 -23.77 -6.75
CA MET A 608 -7.64 -22.55 -7.35
C MET A 608 -7.67 -22.68 -8.87
N ALA A 609 -7.93 -21.57 -9.56
CA ALA A 609 -7.95 -21.57 -11.03
C ALA A 609 -6.60 -22.06 -11.58
N TRP A 610 -6.65 -22.88 -12.62
CA TRP A 610 -5.48 -23.56 -13.16
C TRP A 610 -4.40 -22.59 -13.65
N PHE A 611 -4.78 -21.39 -14.12
CA PHE A 611 -3.86 -20.38 -14.64
C PHE A 611 -2.98 -19.70 -13.56
N TRP A 612 -3.20 -19.99 -12.28
CA TRP A 612 -2.24 -19.64 -11.21
C TRP A 612 -1.04 -20.61 -11.14
N MET A 613 -1.07 -21.71 -11.90
CA MET A 613 -0.09 -22.81 -11.84
C MET A 613 0.76 -22.94 -13.11
N MET A 614 0.75 -21.92 -13.99
CA MET A 614 1.10 -22.06 -15.41
C MET A 614 2.50 -21.63 -15.85
N ASP A 615 3.34 -21.13 -14.94
CA ASP A 615 4.64 -20.57 -15.32
C ASP A 615 5.74 -21.64 -15.40
N GLY A 616 6.07 -22.06 -16.63
CA GLY A 616 7.24 -22.88 -16.96
C GLY A 616 7.29 -23.34 -18.43
N GLU A 617 8.39 -23.06 -19.15
CA GLU A 617 8.65 -23.58 -20.49
C GLU A 617 9.24 -25.00 -20.43
N GLN A 618 8.40 -26.04 -20.53
CA GLN A 618 8.59 -27.21 -21.40
C GLN A 618 7.51 -28.27 -21.14
N GLY A 619 6.71 -28.54 -22.17
CA GLY A 619 5.69 -29.58 -22.20
C GLY A 619 6.29 -30.97 -22.33
N GLN A 620 6.87 -31.47 -21.25
CA GLN A 620 6.95 -32.91 -20.98
C GLN A 620 6.42 -33.15 -19.57
N LEU A 621 5.58 -34.19 -19.44
CA LEU A 621 5.18 -34.80 -18.16
C LEU A 621 6.39 -35.45 -17.47
N THR A 622 7.39 -34.64 -17.12
CA THR A 622 8.63 -35.03 -16.43
C THR A 622 8.79 -34.12 -15.22
N SER A 623 8.55 -34.65 -14.02
CA SER A 623 8.94 -34.15 -12.68
C SER A 623 8.76 -32.67 -12.25
N ASP A 624 8.58 -31.69 -13.14
CA ASP A 624 8.62 -30.25 -12.86
C ASP A 624 7.26 -29.63 -12.52
N SER A 625 6.15 -30.27 -12.92
CA SER A 625 4.81 -29.90 -12.41
C SER A 625 4.65 -30.16 -10.91
N ARG A 626 5.45 -31.08 -10.33
CA ARG A 626 5.59 -31.20 -8.86
C ARG A 626 6.33 -30.01 -8.26
N GLY A 627 7.30 -29.44 -8.97
CA GLY A 627 8.13 -28.32 -8.51
C GLY A 627 7.33 -27.04 -8.29
N LEU A 628 6.43 -26.68 -9.22
CA LEU A 628 5.57 -25.49 -9.09
C LEU A 628 4.52 -25.63 -7.99
N VAL A 629 3.91 -26.83 -7.88
CA VAL A 629 2.96 -27.13 -6.80
C VAL A 629 3.67 -27.12 -5.45
N GLU A 630 4.86 -27.68 -5.37
CA GLU A 630 5.71 -27.65 -4.17
C GLU A 630 6.15 -26.23 -3.80
N GLU A 631 6.56 -25.42 -4.78
CA GLU A 631 6.92 -24.02 -4.60
C GLU A 631 5.73 -23.19 -4.12
N PHE A 632 4.53 -23.48 -4.64
CA PHE A 632 3.29 -22.90 -4.17
C PHE A 632 3.01 -23.26 -2.71
N TYR A 633 3.10 -24.55 -2.34
CA TYR A 633 2.94 -24.97 -0.94
C TYR A 633 4.01 -24.38 -0.03
N ARG A 634 5.26 -24.30 -0.49
CA ARG A 634 6.38 -23.66 0.22
C ARG A 634 6.05 -22.21 0.53
N ILE A 635 5.67 -21.42 -0.47
CA ILE A 635 5.38 -19.99 -0.31
C ILE A 635 4.17 -19.76 0.60
N ASN A 636 3.11 -20.54 0.44
CA ASN A 636 1.93 -20.42 1.29
C ASN A 636 2.23 -20.80 2.74
N TRP A 637 3.01 -21.86 2.94
CA TRP A 637 3.48 -22.25 4.26
C TRP A 637 4.37 -21.16 4.88
N LEU A 638 5.31 -20.60 4.12
CA LEU A 638 6.15 -19.49 4.56
C LEU A 638 5.34 -18.24 4.95
N LYS A 639 4.33 -17.87 4.16
CA LYS A 639 3.43 -16.76 4.47
C LYS A 639 2.54 -17.05 5.68
N ALA A 640 2.06 -18.29 5.84
CA ALA A 640 1.30 -18.71 7.03
C ALA A 640 2.16 -18.67 8.29
N ARG A 641 3.40 -19.17 8.22
CA ARG A 641 4.43 -19.08 9.24
C ARG A 641 4.64 -17.63 9.68
N ALA A 642 4.97 -16.75 8.72
CA ALA A 642 5.23 -15.34 8.99
C ALA A 642 4.01 -14.66 9.67
N ARG A 643 2.79 -14.92 9.20
CA ARG A 643 1.56 -14.37 9.83
C ARG A 643 1.38 -14.84 11.27
N ARG A 644 1.49 -16.15 11.52
CA ARG A 644 1.44 -16.71 12.87
C ARG A 644 2.48 -16.06 13.76
N ASP A 645 3.71 -15.90 13.27
CA ASP A 645 4.81 -15.34 14.05
C ASP A 645 4.60 -13.84 14.34
N ARG A 646 4.11 -13.06 13.38
CA ARG A 646 3.71 -11.65 13.62
C ARG A 646 2.61 -11.53 14.66
N TRP A 647 1.61 -12.42 14.68
CA TRP A 647 0.58 -12.43 15.73
C TRP A 647 1.10 -12.90 17.10
N LYS A 648 2.02 -13.86 17.11
CA LYS A 648 2.73 -14.29 18.34
C LYS A 648 3.54 -13.14 18.94
N GLU A 649 4.27 -12.43 18.09
CA GLU A 649 5.00 -11.21 18.46
C GLU A 649 4.05 -10.13 18.95
N GLU A 650 2.94 -9.87 18.24
CA GLU A 650 1.95 -8.87 18.65
C GLU A 650 1.37 -9.16 20.03
N LEU A 651 1.03 -10.43 20.31
CA LEU A 651 0.56 -10.83 21.64
C LEU A 651 1.62 -10.55 22.71
N SER A 652 2.88 -10.91 22.45
CA SER A 652 3.99 -10.64 23.37
C SER A 652 4.21 -9.14 23.58
N LEU A 653 4.26 -8.35 22.50
CA LEU A 653 4.48 -6.91 22.53
C LEU A 653 3.37 -6.21 23.32
N VAL A 654 2.10 -6.54 23.09
CA VAL A 654 0.98 -5.93 23.83
C VAL A 654 1.09 -6.18 25.33
N ARG A 655 1.57 -7.35 25.76
CA ARG A 655 1.78 -7.64 27.19
C ARG A 655 2.91 -6.80 27.78
N HIS A 656 3.98 -6.56 27.04
CA HIS A 656 5.04 -5.63 27.44
C HIS A 656 4.54 -4.18 27.46
N GLU A 657 3.77 -3.75 26.46
CA GLU A 657 3.15 -2.42 26.40
C GLU A 657 2.25 -2.12 27.60
N MET A 658 1.53 -3.11 28.10
CA MET A 658 0.72 -3.00 29.33
C MET A 658 1.60 -2.71 30.55
N LEU A 659 2.72 -3.44 30.68
CA LEU A 659 3.70 -3.23 31.75
C LEU A 659 4.35 -1.85 31.63
N TRP A 660 4.89 -1.53 30.45
CA TRP A 660 5.55 -0.25 30.18
C TRP A 660 4.61 0.94 30.39
N SER A 661 3.34 0.84 29.99
CA SER A 661 2.37 1.91 30.26
C SER A 661 2.18 2.14 31.76
N THR A 662 2.14 1.05 32.54
CA THR A 662 2.00 1.11 34.00
C THR A 662 3.22 1.75 34.64
N LEU A 663 4.42 1.29 34.28
CA LEU A 663 5.70 1.85 34.76
C LEU A 663 5.86 3.32 34.36
N TRP A 664 5.38 3.70 33.17
CA TRP A 664 5.41 5.09 32.72
C TRP A 664 4.52 5.97 33.62
N PHE A 665 3.30 5.54 33.96
CA PHE A 665 2.43 6.27 34.88
C PHE A 665 3.04 6.40 36.28
N GLU A 666 3.69 5.34 36.77
CA GLU A 666 4.41 5.37 38.04
C GLU A 666 5.60 6.35 38.00
N SER A 667 6.36 6.35 36.91
CA SER A 667 7.44 7.31 36.70
C SER A 667 6.92 8.75 36.71
N GLN A 668 5.79 9.04 36.05
CA GLN A 668 5.16 10.36 36.14
C GLN A 668 4.74 10.69 37.56
N LYS A 669 4.07 9.76 38.28
CA LYS A 669 3.69 9.94 39.68
C LYS A 669 4.90 10.31 40.53
N ASN A 670 5.99 9.55 40.45
CA ASN A 670 7.20 9.75 41.25
C ASN A 670 7.87 11.10 40.94
N ARG A 671 7.84 11.56 39.68
CA ARG A 671 8.33 12.89 39.31
C ARG A 671 7.54 14.01 40.01
N TRP A 672 6.23 13.86 40.13
CA TRP A 672 5.38 14.83 40.82
C TRP A 672 5.45 14.73 42.35
N GLU A 673 5.66 13.53 42.89
CA GLU A 673 5.94 13.30 44.31
C GLU A 673 7.21 14.05 44.74
N LYS A 674 8.32 13.87 44.01
CA LYS A 674 9.57 14.61 44.25
C LYS A 674 9.37 16.13 44.20
N ARG A 675 8.55 16.63 43.26
CA ARG A 675 8.22 18.06 43.18
C ARG A 675 7.38 18.53 44.38
N ALA A 676 6.49 17.69 44.90
CA ALA A 676 5.72 18.01 46.10
C ALA A 676 6.65 18.10 47.32
N GLU A 677 7.58 17.16 47.49
CA GLU A 677 8.57 17.17 48.58
C GLU A 677 9.50 18.38 48.55
N GLN A 678 9.81 18.89 47.36
CA GLN A 678 10.69 20.04 47.14
C GLN A 678 9.94 21.38 47.11
N SER A 679 8.61 21.37 47.20
CA SER A 679 7.80 22.58 47.12
C SER A 679 7.90 23.41 48.40
N LEU A 680 8.23 24.70 48.25
CA LEU A 680 8.28 25.66 49.36
C LEU A 680 6.97 26.44 49.53
N GLU A 681 6.18 26.56 48.45
CA GLU A 681 4.92 27.32 48.46
C GLU A 681 3.70 26.39 48.51
N PRO A 682 2.68 26.70 49.34
CA PRO A 682 1.47 25.87 49.47
C PRO A 682 0.74 25.64 48.14
N GLY A 683 0.73 26.63 47.25
CA GLY A 683 0.10 26.50 45.93
C GLY A 683 0.84 25.54 45.01
N THR A 684 2.17 25.54 45.08
CA THR A 684 3.00 24.61 44.31
C THR A 684 2.86 23.17 44.80
N GLU A 685 2.89 22.99 46.12
CA GLU A 685 2.71 21.70 46.78
C GLU A 685 1.32 21.11 46.47
N ALA A 686 0.25 21.91 46.60
CA ALA A 686 -1.11 21.46 46.31
C ALA A 686 -1.28 21.00 44.85
N TYR A 687 -0.65 21.71 43.90
CA TYR A 687 -0.70 21.32 42.50
C TYR A 687 0.09 20.05 42.21
N ALA A 688 1.28 19.90 42.79
CA ALA A 688 2.09 18.70 42.66
C ALA A 688 1.35 17.47 43.23
N ASN A 689 0.74 17.60 44.40
CA ASN A 689 -0.11 16.56 44.99
C ASN A 689 -1.31 16.19 44.10
N LYS A 690 -1.94 17.17 43.45
CA LYS A 690 -3.01 16.91 42.47
C LYS A 690 -2.50 16.09 41.28
N GLN A 691 -1.32 16.42 40.75
CA GLN A 691 -0.73 15.67 39.63
C GLN A 691 -0.32 14.26 40.07
N MET A 692 0.26 14.11 41.26
CA MET A 692 0.57 12.81 41.85
C MET A 692 -0.69 11.92 41.95
N GLY A 693 -1.81 12.47 42.43
CA GLY A 693 -3.09 11.76 42.46
C GLY A 693 -3.56 11.31 41.07
N LEU A 694 -3.52 12.22 40.08
CA LEU A 694 -3.90 11.93 38.70
C LEU A 694 -3.10 10.76 38.09
N TRP A 695 -1.77 10.80 38.20
CA TRP A 695 -0.91 9.75 37.66
C TRP A 695 -0.99 8.45 38.46
N GLY A 696 -1.16 8.55 39.79
CA GLY A 696 -1.43 7.42 40.66
C GLY A 696 -2.73 6.68 40.30
N ASP A 697 -3.78 7.41 39.95
CA ASP A 697 -5.05 6.83 39.50
C ASP A 697 -4.90 6.11 38.15
N PHE A 698 -4.15 6.69 37.21
CA PHE A 698 -3.82 6.01 35.95
C PHE A 698 -3.05 4.70 36.19
N ALA A 699 -2.01 4.74 37.02
CA ALA A 699 -1.24 3.55 37.38
C ALA A 699 -2.10 2.49 38.07
N LYS A 700 -2.92 2.88 39.05
CA LYS A 700 -3.83 1.97 39.77
C LYS A 700 -4.85 1.33 38.82
N LYS A 701 -5.44 2.12 37.92
CA LYS A 701 -6.38 1.63 36.91
C LYS A 701 -5.70 0.66 35.95
N ALA A 702 -4.49 0.97 35.48
CA ALA A 702 -3.72 0.09 34.61
C ALA A 702 -3.45 -1.25 35.30
N ARG A 703 -2.89 -1.25 36.53
CA ARG A 703 -2.62 -2.47 37.31
C ARG A 703 -3.88 -3.33 37.51
N LEU A 704 -4.99 -2.72 37.90
CA LEU A 704 -6.26 -3.43 38.12
C LEU A 704 -6.77 -4.08 36.83
N MET A 705 -6.76 -3.35 35.71
CA MET A 705 -7.32 -3.86 34.47
C MET A 705 -6.41 -4.88 33.76
N PHE A 706 -5.08 -4.70 33.86
CA PHE A 706 -4.07 -5.58 33.25
C PHE A 706 -3.75 -6.82 34.09
N GLN A 707 -4.30 -6.95 35.29
CA GLN A 707 -4.07 -8.11 36.17
C GLN A 707 -4.29 -9.44 35.43
N GLY A 708 -3.28 -10.33 35.51
CA GLY A 708 -3.25 -11.64 34.87
C GLY A 708 -3.10 -11.62 33.34
N LYS A 709 -2.83 -10.46 32.73
CA LYS A 709 -2.72 -10.30 31.26
C LYS A 709 -1.36 -9.74 30.84
N GLN A 710 -0.75 -8.90 31.66
CA GLN A 710 0.61 -8.39 31.40
C GLN A 710 1.68 -9.48 31.58
N ILE A 711 2.92 -9.16 31.27
CA ILE A 711 4.08 -9.99 31.63
C ILE A 711 4.41 -9.73 33.10
N ASP A 712 4.66 -10.80 33.85
CA ASP A 712 5.08 -10.69 35.25
C ASP A 712 6.56 -10.30 35.28
N CYS A 713 6.89 -9.27 36.06
CA CYS A 713 8.28 -9.00 36.41
C CYS A 713 8.70 -10.06 37.43
N THR A 714 9.33 -11.15 36.98
CA THR A 714 10.11 -12.03 37.87
C THR A 714 11.53 -11.53 37.97
#